data_AF-A0A9N8DV05-F1
#
_entry.id   AF-A0A9N8DV05-F1
#
_cell.length_a   1.000
_cell.length_b   1.000
_cell.length_c   1.000
_cell.angle_alpha   90.00
_cell.angle_beta   90.00
_cell.angle_gamma   90.00
#
_symmetry.space_group_name_H-M   'P 1'
#
loop_
_entity.id
_entity.type
_entity.pdbx_description
1 polymer ?
#
loop_
_entity_poly.entity_id
_entity_poly.type
_entity_poly.pdbx_seq_one_letter_code
_entity_poly.pdbx_strand_id
1 'polypeptide(L)'
;MASSLSSPDLISDDATVTTAASSATGCSSDGNNYQKRRAASVHHIATEFLDQVISTPGLSHTSTIYEIENLQGPPGLIRQRGLDVVCPVDGQKGAAYVDCLEGEDHVGEATHMLSYAWSYSIGDIVDTLVHYCTSTGKDPRRAYVWMCCLCVNQHRVVLQKKEDRSGARVLGGSGRIDFFAEFGIQVESIGHLLAMMSPWNDPLFLQRIWCVFEFFYAHYMNCEVTIVMPPSQKQVLEEDLLGQEGKGVEGFYNVLSKARIQNAKATVSSDRITILSVVRRYTGNAVLNQAVNDRLRNWIRRTIDEIVTEKERLLQECSNRVDIVQLFNKVSEIFGKNGELDAAVAMAQRSLAILQDLDDNHDYMLRAESHNCLGLAFHEKADYTSALSEFQNALDLQGPSDGIEIATTYFNIGQTLYAKGLFDDALDELEKSLEIRETVLGGQHNDTATSYLSIGTVLLDKGHHDDALSHFQRALQIREAAFGANHCFLAECYCKIGSVYLEEFDYDEALAEYQKALSIYQSALGFDSVETGRTYGTVGSVLYAKGDLQGAAREHETSLEILQTILGEEHPMIADCYGRIGEVLHDMKDYDGALNHYQKSLAIQEPFLGKEHITTASTYTKIGLIYSAQGQHDLALQEYRKSLAIREVAVGKEHPDNGTLLNRIGNELKEVDDLEGAIVEWHKALSILDANHPFFDMIQEKVKDAKQQLLAS
;
A
#
# COMPACT_ATOMS: atom_id res chain seq x y z
N MET A 1 -40.34 -27.25 -50.28
CA MET A 1 -39.11 -26.90 -51.03
C MET A 1 -38.00 -26.90 -49.99
N ALA A 2 -37.29 -28.02 -49.81
CA ALA A 2 -35.99 -28.37 -50.46
C ALA A 2 -34.86 -27.48 -49.89
N SER A 3 -34.04 -27.90 -48.92
CA SER A 3 -32.92 -28.88 -48.93
C SER A 3 -31.53 -28.21 -49.02
N SER A 4 -30.63 -28.66 -48.13
CA SER A 4 -29.17 -28.90 -48.30
C SER A 4 -28.14 -27.75 -48.40
N LEU A 5 -27.27 -27.73 -47.37
CA LEU A 5 -25.79 -27.84 -47.38
C LEU A 5 -24.84 -26.73 -47.91
N SER A 6 -23.80 -26.48 -47.08
CA SER A 6 -22.40 -26.07 -47.36
C SER A 6 -22.14 -24.56 -47.60
N SER A 7 -21.10 -23.85 -47.10
CA SER A 7 -19.71 -24.18 -46.70
C SER A 7 -19.14 -23.09 -45.70
N PRO A 8 -17.82 -22.74 -45.61
CA PRO A 8 -16.85 -23.13 -44.56
C PRO A 8 -16.13 -21.96 -43.81
N ASP A 9 -15.29 -22.33 -42.83
CA ASP A 9 -14.06 -21.70 -42.26
C ASP A 9 -13.88 -20.17 -42.11
N LEU A 10 -13.47 -19.76 -40.89
CA LEU A 10 -12.47 -18.72 -40.53
C LEU A 10 -12.41 -18.65 -38.97
N ILE A 11 -11.54 -19.43 -38.32
CA ILE A 11 -10.26 -19.04 -37.72
C ILE A 11 -10.34 -17.74 -36.90
N SER A 12 -10.42 -17.89 -35.57
CA SER A 12 -10.05 -16.87 -34.58
C SER A 12 -8.87 -17.42 -33.76
N ASP A 13 -7.68 -16.86 -33.99
CA ASP A 13 -6.49 -17.12 -33.18
C ASP A 13 -6.61 -16.37 -31.84
N ASP A 14 -6.82 -17.13 -30.77
CA ASP A 14 -6.65 -16.68 -29.39
C ASP A 14 -5.38 -17.38 -28.87
N ALA A 15 -4.29 -16.63 -28.80
CA ALA A 15 -3.00 -17.12 -28.33
C ALA A 15 -2.98 -17.18 -26.80
N THR A 16 -3.43 -18.30 -26.25
CA THR A 16 -3.14 -18.68 -24.86
C THR A 16 -1.64 -18.89 -24.68
N VAL A 17 -1.00 -18.05 -23.86
CA VAL A 17 0.35 -18.27 -23.34
C VAL A 17 0.31 -19.49 -22.41
N THR A 18 0.75 -20.62 -22.95
CA THR A 18 1.08 -21.83 -22.19
C THR A 18 2.23 -21.55 -21.23
N THR A 19 1.94 -21.43 -19.93
CA THR A 19 2.92 -21.72 -18.88
C THR A 19 2.94 -23.21 -18.62
N ALA A 20 4.13 -23.78 -18.69
CA ALA A 20 4.38 -25.21 -18.67
C ALA A 20 4.00 -25.85 -17.32
N ALA A 21 2.79 -26.42 -17.26
CA ALA A 21 2.46 -27.49 -16.33
C ALA A 21 3.03 -28.80 -16.89
N SER A 22 4.32 -29.09 -16.64
CA SER A 22 4.92 -30.39 -16.97
C SER A 22 4.93 -31.32 -15.75
N SER A 23 4.02 -32.30 -15.83
CA SER A 23 4.21 -33.69 -15.41
C SER A 23 4.64 -33.97 -13.97
N ALA A 24 3.66 -34.08 -13.09
CA ALA A 24 3.66 -35.04 -11.98
C ALA A 24 2.39 -35.90 -11.99
N THR A 25 1.94 -36.34 -13.18
CA THR A 25 0.92 -37.38 -13.33
C THR A 25 1.62 -38.73 -13.44
N GLY A 26 1.77 -39.41 -12.31
CA GLY A 26 2.48 -40.69 -12.25
C GLY A 26 2.51 -41.31 -10.86
N CYS A 27 1.40 -41.27 -10.12
CA CYS A 27 1.15 -42.26 -9.07
C CYS A 27 -0.30 -42.71 -9.13
N SER A 28 -0.45 -44.02 -9.01
CA SER A 28 -1.64 -44.81 -9.24
C SER A 28 -2.85 -44.35 -8.43
N SER A 29 -4.01 -44.52 -9.06
CA SER A 29 -5.35 -44.51 -8.49
C SER A 29 -5.56 -45.66 -7.49
N ASP A 30 -4.86 -45.63 -6.36
CA ASP A 30 -5.24 -46.35 -5.15
C ASP A 30 -5.69 -45.31 -4.13
N GLY A 31 -6.92 -45.48 -3.61
CA GLY A 31 -7.58 -44.50 -2.77
C GLY A 31 -6.79 -44.11 -1.53
N ASN A 32 -6.07 -42.99 -1.60
CA ASN A 32 -5.66 -42.25 -0.41
C ASN A 32 -6.89 -41.47 0.09
N ASN A 33 -7.69 -42.16 0.89
CA ASN A 33 -8.60 -41.54 1.84
C ASN A 33 -7.74 -40.73 2.83
N TYR A 34 -7.33 -39.51 2.45
CA TYR A 34 -6.70 -38.60 3.40
C TYR A 34 -7.71 -38.36 4.51
N GLN A 35 -7.43 -38.94 5.68
CA GLN A 35 -8.32 -38.89 6.83
C GLN A 35 -8.50 -37.44 7.22
N LYS A 36 -9.71 -36.90 7.02
CA LYS A 36 -10.05 -35.51 7.36
C LYS A 36 -9.64 -35.22 8.80
N ARG A 37 -8.98 -34.08 9.00
CA ARG A 37 -8.47 -33.70 10.32
C ARG A 37 -9.62 -33.53 11.29
N ARG A 38 -9.45 -34.04 12.50
CA ARG A 38 -10.37 -33.79 13.60
C ARG A 38 -9.99 -32.51 14.32
N ALA A 39 -10.99 -31.80 14.78
CA ALA A 39 -10.87 -30.56 15.52
C ALA A 39 -11.88 -30.51 16.67
N ALA A 40 -11.57 -29.70 17.67
CA ALA A 40 -12.50 -29.44 18.77
C ALA A 40 -13.56 -28.41 18.35
N SER A 41 -14.78 -28.55 18.83
CA SER A 41 -15.83 -27.56 18.61
C SER A 41 -15.52 -26.26 19.38
N VAL A 42 -15.93 -25.11 18.83
CA VAL A 42 -15.81 -23.83 19.54
C VAL A 42 -16.59 -23.85 20.85
N HIS A 43 -17.74 -24.54 20.89
CA HIS A 43 -18.50 -24.73 22.11
C HIS A 43 -17.67 -25.40 23.21
N HIS A 44 -17.06 -26.55 22.92
CA HIS A 44 -16.22 -27.28 23.88
C HIS A 44 -15.02 -26.45 24.34
N ILE A 45 -14.38 -25.76 23.40
CA ILE A 45 -13.25 -24.86 23.69
C ILE A 45 -13.68 -23.77 24.68
N ALA A 46 -14.87 -23.19 24.48
CA ALA A 46 -15.37 -22.07 25.28
C ALA A 46 -15.94 -22.48 26.65
N THR A 47 -16.62 -23.63 26.75
CA THR A 47 -17.37 -24.00 27.97
C THR A 47 -16.70 -25.06 28.81
N GLU A 48 -15.79 -25.85 28.26
CA GLU A 48 -15.13 -26.93 29.02
C GLU A 48 -13.63 -26.73 29.09
N PHE A 49 -12.97 -26.52 27.95
CA PHE A 49 -11.52 -26.38 27.93
C PHE A 49 -11.05 -25.12 28.68
N LEU A 50 -11.70 -23.97 28.45
CA LEU A 50 -11.37 -22.73 29.15
C LEU A 50 -11.62 -22.84 30.67
N ASP A 51 -12.74 -23.43 31.09
CA ASP A 51 -13.05 -23.67 32.50
C ASP A 51 -12.01 -24.58 33.17
N GLN A 52 -11.53 -25.61 32.45
CA GLN A 52 -10.43 -26.46 32.92
C GLN A 52 -9.12 -25.68 33.08
N VAL A 53 -8.80 -24.78 32.13
CA VAL A 53 -7.61 -23.92 32.23
C VAL A 53 -7.72 -23.02 33.46
N ILE A 54 -8.83 -22.31 33.63
CA ILE A 54 -9.03 -21.33 34.73
C ILE A 54 -9.07 -22.01 36.10
N SER A 55 -9.61 -23.22 36.18
CA SER A 55 -9.66 -23.99 37.43
C SER A 55 -8.32 -24.64 37.80
N THR A 56 -7.34 -24.66 36.90
CA THR A 56 -6.01 -25.22 37.16
C THR A 56 -5.17 -24.23 37.99
N PRO A 57 -4.62 -24.65 39.15
CA PRO A 57 -3.81 -23.75 39.99
C PRO A 57 -2.62 -23.14 39.24
N GLY A 58 -2.51 -21.81 39.30
CA GLY A 58 -1.44 -21.06 38.64
C GLY A 58 -1.73 -20.62 37.21
N LEU A 59 -2.90 -20.98 36.66
CA LEU A 59 -3.40 -20.48 35.38
C LEU A 59 -4.61 -19.55 35.57
N SER A 60 -4.90 -18.77 34.54
CA SER A 60 -6.03 -17.85 34.48
C SER A 60 -6.47 -17.63 33.03
N HIS A 61 -7.49 -16.78 32.84
CA HIS A 61 -7.93 -16.34 31.51
C HIS A 61 -6.80 -15.68 30.70
N THR A 62 -5.86 -15.02 31.37
CA THR A 62 -4.73 -14.32 30.74
C THR A 62 -3.55 -15.24 30.46
N SER A 63 -3.61 -16.53 30.85
CA SER A 63 -2.52 -17.47 30.63
C SER A 63 -2.30 -17.76 29.15
N THR A 64 -1.04 -17.90 28.77
CA THR A 64 -0.60 -18.19 27.40
C THR A 64 -0.49 -19.69 27.15
N ILE A 65 -0.43 -20.09 25.87
CA ILE A 65 -0.16 -21.50 25.52
C ILE A 65 1.19 -21.97 26.09
N TYR A 66 2.20 -21.09 26.16
CA TYR A 66 3.48 -21.43 26.77
C TYR A 66 3.35 -21.81 28.25
N GLU A 67 2.52 -21.11 29.01
CA GLU A 67 2.31 -21.42 30.43
C GLU A 67 1.53 -22.71 30.60
N ILE A 68 0.49 -22.90 29.79
CA ILE A 68 -0.33 -24.12 29.76
C ILE A 68 0.54 -25.35 29.46
N GLU A 69 1.40 -25.29 28.43
CA GLU A 69 2.26 -26.42 28.04
C GLU A 69 3.37 -26.73 29.04
N ASN A 70 3.85 -25.73 29.80
CA ASN A 70 4.99 -25.88 30.72
C ASN A 70 4.58 -26.23 32.16
N LEU A 71 3.29 -26.42 32.45
CA LEU A 71 2.82 -26.84 33.77
C LEU A 71 3.50 -28.15 34.24
N GLN A 72 3.85 -28.21 35.53
CA GLN A 72 4.34 -29.43 36.19
C GLN A 72 3.35 -29.84 37.30
N GLY A 73 2.79 -31.06 37.20
CA GLY A 73 1.72 -31.55 38.08
C GLY A 73 1.17 -32.93 37.68
N PRO A 74 0.20 -33.50 38.41
CA PRO A 74 -0.45 -34.75 37.99
C PRO A 74 -1.19 -34.57 36.65
N PRO A 75 -1.35 -35.64 35.83
CA PRO A 75 -2.03 -35.54 34.54
C PRO A 75 -3.49 -35.11 34.71
N GLY A 76 -3.84 -33.97 34.13
CA GLY A 76 -5.21 -33.58 33.82
C GLY A 76 -5.53 -33.88 32.34
N LEU A 77 -6.68 -33.40 31.85
CA LEU A 77 -7.03 -33.48 30.43
C LEU A 77 -6.14 -32.54 29.57
N ILE A 78 -5.71 -31.42 30.15
CA ILE A 78 -4.75 -30.49 29.54
C ILE A 78 -3.35 -31.08 29.68
N ARG A 79 -2.72 -31.34 28.53
CA ARG A 79 -1.52 -32.15 28.43
C ARG A 79 -0.24 -31.37 28.72
N GLN A 80 0.64 -31.94 29.53
CA GLN A 80 1.99 -31.43 29.74
C GLN A 80 2.92 -31.75 28.57
N ARG A 81 3.80 -30.81 28.23
CA ARG A 81 4.79 -30.96 27.18
C ARG A 81 5.71 -32.17 27.43
N GLY A 82 5.72 -33.12 26.51
CA GLY A 82 6.65 -34.27 26.52
C GLY A 82 6.18 -35.54 27.25
N LEU A 83 4.93 -35.59 27.73
CA LEU A 83 4.35 -36.78 28.38
C LEU A 83 3.74 -37.76 27.36
N ASP A 84 4.06 -39.06 27.44
CA ASP A 84 3.52 -40.12 26.57
C ASP A 84 2.03 -40.38 26.83
N VAL A 85 1.14 -39.78 26.03
CA VAL A 85 -0.31 -40.07 26.06
C VAL A 85 -0.67 -41.00 24.92
N VAL A 86 -1.43 -42.06 25.24
CA VAL A 86 -1.92 -43.05 24.28
C VAL A 86 -3.24 -42.57 23.70
N CYS A 87 -3.35 -42.57 22.38
CA CYS A 87 -4.60 -42.31 21.68
C CYS A 87 -5.67 -43.32 22.09
N PRO A 88 -6.81 -42.88 22.61
CA PRO A 88 -7.93 -43.78 22.87
C PRO A 88 -8.44 -44.46 21.60
N VAL A 89 -8.31 -43.80 20.45
CA VAL A 89 -8.85 -44.25 19.16
C VAL A 89 -7.98 -45.33 18.50
N ASP A 90 -6.66 -45.14 18.47
CA ASP A 90 -5.75 -46.04 17.75
C ASP A 90 -4.73 -46.77 18.64
N GLY A 91 -4.71 -46.49 19.95
CA GLY A 91 -3.81 -47.11 20.92
C GLY A 91 -2.34 -46.70 20.77
N GLN A 92 -2.01 -45.72 19.92
CA GLN A 92 -0.64 -45.27 19.72
C GLN A 92 -0.25 -44.17 20.71
N LYS A 93 0.97 -44.25 21.26
CA LYS A 93 1.60 -43.14 21.98
C LYS A 93 1.85 -42.03 20.97
N GLY A 94 1.22 -40.87 21.13
CA GLY A 94 1.20 -39.96 19.98
C GLY A 94 -0.08 -39.19 19.70
N ALA A 95 -1.10 -39.21 20.58
CA ALA A 95 -2.37 -38.49 20.45
C ALA A 95 -2.39 -36.97 20.75
N ALA A 96 -3.03 -36.22 19.84
CA ALA A 96 -3.40 -34.83 20.08
C ALA A 96 -4.57 -34.75 21.09
N TYR A 97 -4.81 -33.59 21.72
CA TYR A 97 -5.90 -33.42 22.70
C TYR A 97 -7.26 -33.79 22.11
N VAL A 98 -7.50 -33.44 20.85
CA VAL A 98 -8.73 -33.77 20.14
C VAL A 98 -8.98 -35.28 20.01
N ASP A 99 -7.93 -36.11 19.98
CA ASP A 99 -8.06 -37.56 19.93
C ASP A 99 -8.54 -38.16 21.26
N CYS A 100 -8.47 -37.37 22.34
CA CYS A 100 -8.96 -37.72 23.67
C CYS A 100 -10.41 -37.26 23.93
N LEU A 101 -11.03 -36.52 23.00
CA LEU A 101 -12.42 -36.07 23.11
C LEU A 101 -13.37 -37.09 22.48
N GLU A 102 -14.55 -37.24 23.08
CA GLU A 102 -15.65 -38.07 22.57
C GLU A 102 -16.93 -37.23 22.42
N GLY A 103 -17.78 -37.56 21.45
CA GLY A 103 -19.07 -36.90 21.20
C GLY A 103 -19.02 -35.86 20.07
N GLU A 104 -20.09 -35.83 19.26
CA GLU A 104 -20.19 -34.93 18.10
C GLU A 104 -20.17 -33.44 18.47
N ASP A 105 -20.59 -33.09 19.68
CA ASP A 105 -20.57 -31.71 20.17
C ASP A 105 -19.19 -31.28 20.67
N HIS A 106 -18.24 -32.21 20.84
CA HIS A 106 -16.87 -31.92 21.30
C HIS A 106 -15.85 -32.00 20.16
N VAL A 107 -15.99 -32.99 19.27
CA VAL A 107 -15.04 -33.28 18.20
C VAL A 107 -15.75 -33.58 16.89
N GLY A 108 -15.21 -33.05 15.80
CA GLY A 108 -15.74 -33.23 14.45
C GLY A 108 -14.67 -33.02 13.38
N GLU A 109 -15.08 -33.09 12.12
CA GLU A 109 -14.21 -32.73 10.99
C GLU A 109 -13.86 -31.25 11.06
N ALA A 110 -12.57 -30.92 10.91
CA ALA A 110 -12.08 -29.55 10.93
C ALA A 110 -12.73 -28.74 9.82
N THR A 111 -13.37 -27.65 10.23
CA THR A 111 -14.01 -26.67 9.33
C THR A 111 -13.16 -25.42 9.15
N HIS A 112 -12.32 -25.13 10.14
CA HIS A 112 -11.43 -23.98 10.16
C HIS A 112 -10.11 -24.37 10.79
N MET A 113 -9.04 -23.70 10.40
CA MET A 113 -7.75 -23.73 11.06
C MET A 113 -7.49 -22.39 11.72
N LEU A 114 -7.20 -22.37 13.02
CA LEU A 114 -6.77 -21.15 13.71
C LEU A 114 -5.24 -21.04 13.67
N SER A 115 -4.75 -19.96 13.07
CA SER A 115 -3.35 -19.54 13.14
C SER A 115 -3.23 -18.33 14.08
N TYR A 116 -2.31 -18.44 15.04
CA TYR A 116 -2.21 -17.49 16.16
C TYR A 116 -0.83 -17.55 16.85
N ALA A 117 -0.48 -16.50 17.59
CA ALA A 117 0.72 -16.49 18.40
C ALA A 117 0.50 -17.19 19.75
N TRP A 118 1.44 -18.04 20.16
CA TRP A 118 1.35 -18.77 21.45
C TRP A 118 1.47 -17.88 22.69
N SER A 119 1.94 -16.64 22.50
CA SER A 119 1.96 -15.61 23.53
C SER A 119 0.62 -14.92 23.72
N TYR A 120 -0.39 -15.21 22.88
CA TYR A 120 -1.75 -14.75 23.12
C TYR A 120 -2.34 -15.46 24.33
N SER A 121 -3.19 -14.74 25.06
CA SER A 121 -3.93 -15.33 26.16
C SER A 121 -4.94 -16.33 25.64
N ILE A 122 -5.20 -17.40 26.41
CA ILE A 122 -6.21 -18.38 26.03
C ILE A 122 -7.61 -17.76 25.99
N GLY A 123 -7.86 -16.80 26.88
CA GLY A 123 -9.09 -16.03 26.89
C GLY A 123 -9.36 -15.30 25.58
N ASP A 124 -8.38 -14.51 25.11
CA ASP A 124 -8.50 -13.79 23.84
C ASP A 124 -8.74 -14.75 22.66
N ILE A 125 -8.09 -15.92 22.66
CA ILE A 125 -8.29 -16.95 21.63
C ILE A 125 -9.75 -17.44 21.65
N VAL A 126 -10.26 -17.81 22.81
CA VAL A 126 -11.63 -18.31 22.98
C VAL A 126 -12.65 -17.24 22.61
N ASP A 127 -12.50 -16.02 23.13
CA ASP A 127 -13.38 -14.89 22.86
C ASP A 127 -13.42 -14.56 21.35
N THR A 128 -12.27 -14.64 20.68
CA THR A 128 -12.18 -14.45 19.22
C THR A 128 -12.99 -15.51 18.46
N LEU A 129 -12.90 -16.78 18.85
CA LEU A 129 -13.62 -17.87 18.19
C LEU A 129 -15.13 -17.79 18.42
N VAL A 130 -15.55 -17.46 19.65
CA VAL A 130 -16.97 -17.24 19.98
C VAL A 130 -17.49 -16.05 19.19
N HIS A 131 -16.77 -14.92 19.19
CA HIS A 131 -17.14 -13.73 18.44
C HIS A 131 -17.28 -14.03 16.95
N TYR A 132 -16.29 -14.71 16.35
CA TYR A 132 -16.35 -15.15 14.95
C TYR A 132 -17.60 -15.96 14.64
N CYS A 133 -17.97 -16.92 15.49
CA CYS A 133 -19.18 -17.72 15.29
C CYS A 133 -20.44 -16.83 15.34
N THR A 134 -20.54 -15.97 16.35
CA THR A 134 -21.70 -15.09 16.51
C THR A 134 -21.85 -14.07 15.38
N SER A 135 -20.76 -13.43 14.93
CA SER A 135 -20.79 -12.41 13.88
C SER A 135 -21.04 -12.99 12.49
N THR A 136 -20.69 -14.26 12.27
CA THR A 136 -20.94 -14.97 11.00
C THR A 136 -22.20 -15.84 11.03
N GLY A 137 -22.95 -15.86 12.14
CA GLY A 137 -24.16 -16.68 12.29
C GLY A 137 -23.90 -18.18 12.31
N LYS A 138 -22.67 -18.61 12.65
CA LYS A 138 -22.28 -20.03 12.76
C LYS A 138 -22.61 -20.56 14.16
N ASP A 139 -23.09 -21.79 14.24
CA ASP A 139 -23.32 -22.49 15.52
C ASP A 139 -21.98 -22.94 16.14
N PRO A 140 -21.60 -22.46 17.34
CA PRO A 140 -20.35 -22.86 18.00
C PRO A 140 -20.21 -24.38 18.24
N ARG A 141 -21.33 -25.12 18.33
CA ARG A 141 -21.30 -26.60 18.47
C ARG A 141 -20.91 -27.32 17.18
N ARG A 142 -21.07 -26.66 16.03
CA ARG A 142 -20.80 -27.20 14.70
C ARG A 142 -19.64 -26.49 14.00
N ALA A 143 -19.03 -25.50 14.63
CA ALA A 143 -17.78 -24.89 14.22
C ALA A 143 -16.61 -25.66 14.86
N TYR A 144 -15.90 -26.47 14.08
CA TYR A 144 -14.76 -27.26 14.56
C TYR A 144 -13.45 -26.62 14.11
N VAL A 145 -12.63 -26.21 15.08
CA VAL A 145 -11.42 -25.39 14.87
C VAL A 145 -10.15 -26.21 15.14
N TRP A 146 -9.36 -26.40 14.10
CA TRP A 146 -8.05 -27.03 14.18
C TRP A 146 -7.03 -26.01 14.66
N MET A 147 -6.41 -26.24 15.81
CA MET A 147 -5.38 -25.35 16.37
C MET A 147 -4.22 -26.13 16.97
N CYS A 148 -3.03 -25.56 16.90
CA CYS A 148 -1.78 -26.28 17.15
C CYS A 148 -1.58 -26.79 18.60
N CYS A 149 -2.19 -26.18 19.61
CA CYS A 149 -2.15 -26.71 20.97
C CYS A 149 -3.08 -27.94 21.18
N LEU A 150 -4.12 -28.09 20.35
CA LEU A 150 -5.13 -29.14 20.52
C LEU A 150 -5.03 -30.28 19.48
N CYS A 151 -4.56 -29.97 18.27
CA CYS A 151 -4.73 -30.85 17.10
C CYS A 151 -3.41 -31.27 16.44
N VAL A 152 -2.27 -30.67 16.82
CA VAL A 152 -0.96 -31.07 16.28
C VAL A 152 -0.39 -32.20 17.14
N ASN A 153 0.10 -33.26 16.48
CA ASN A 153 0.79 -34.40 17.09
C ASN A 153 2.19 -34.03 17.64
N GLN A 154 2.31 -32.96 18.43
CA GLN A 154 3.56 -32.32 18.86
C GLN A 154 4.59 -33.27 19.51
N HIS A 155 4.14 -34.43 19.97
CA HIS A 155 4.96 -35.48 20.59
C HIS A 155 5.37 -36.67 19.73
N ARG A 156 4.83 -36.87 18.52
CA ARG A 156 5.50 -37.79 17.58
C ARG A 156 6.88 -37.22 17.17
N VAL A 157 7.08 -35.92 17.39
CA VAL A 157 8.36 -35.18 17.33
C VAL A 157 9.25 -35.40 18.58
N VAL A 158 8.70 -35.82 19.73
CA VAL A 158 9.48 -36.01 20.98
C VAL A 158 10.43 -37.21 20.91
N LEU A 159 10.19 -38.15 19.98
CA LEU A 159 11.15 -39.22 19.65
C LEU A 159 12.46 -38.68 19.03
N GLN A 160 12.54 -37.38 18.71
CA GLN A 160 13.74 -36.72 18.23
C GLN A 160 14.50 -36.04 19.36
N LYS A 161 15.83 -36.15 19.33
CA LYS A 161 16.74 -35.41 20.21
C LYS A 161 16.47 -33.91 20.05
N LYS A 162 16.69 -33.14 21.12
CA LYS A 162 16.40 -31.69 21.17
C LYS A 162 17.06 -30.90 20.02
N GLU A 163 18.20 -31.38 19.54
CA GLU A 163 18.98 -30.82 18.42
C GLU A 163 18.43 -31.18 17.02
N ASP A 164 17.56 -32.20 16.91
CA ASP A 164 16.99 -32.70 15.65
C ASP A 164 15.54 -32.23 15.40
N ARG A 165 14.98 -31.41 16.30
CA ARG A 165 13.59 -30.90 16.25
C ARG A 165 13.40 -29.78 15.22
N SER A 166 13.91 -29.98 14.01
CA SER A 166 13.52 -29.16 12.86
C SER A 166 12.11 -29.56 12.41
N GLY A 167 11.30 -28.62 11.93
CA GLY A 167 10.03 -28.96 11.27
C GLY A 167 10.22 -30.05 10.20
N ALA A 168 11.34 -30.02 9.47
CA ALA A 168 11.65 -30.86 8.31
C ALA A 168 11.76 -32.39 8.53
N ARG A 169 11.73 -32.93 9.75
CA ARG A 169 11.88 -34.37 9.98
C ARG A 169 10.69 -34.88 10.79
N VAL A 170 9.92 -35.82 10.24
CA VAL A 170 9.03 -36.69 11.03
C VAL A 170 9.35 -38.14 10.65
N LEU A 171 9.69 -38.96 11.64
CA LEU A 171 10.04 -40.38 11.44
C LEU A 171 8.76 -41.20 11.34
N GLY A 172 8.35 -41.55 10.12
CA GLY A 172 7.43 -42.67 9.85
C GLY A 172 8.24 -43.90 9.44
N GLY A 173 7.84 -45.10 9.88
CA GLY A 173 8.60 -46.36 9.84
C GLY A 173 9.10 -46.91 8.48
N SER A 174 9.20 -46.11 7.42
CA SER A 174 9.81 -46.50 6.15
C SER A 174 10.38 -45.36 5.26
N GLY A 175 10.36 -44.08 5.67
CA GLY A 175 10.86 -43.00 4.80
C GLY A 175 10.87 -41.61 5.42
N ARG A 176 11.71 -40.71 4.90
CA ARG A 176 11.75 -39.29 5.28
C ARG A 176 10.45 -38.61 4.82
N ILE A 177 9.66 -38.11 5.75
CA ILE A 177 8.47 -37.30 5.46
C ILE A 177 8.89 -35.82 5.43
N ASP A 178 8.55 -35.11 4.35
CA ASP A 178 8.65 -33.66 4.29
C ASP A 178 7.46 -33.05 5.03
N PHE A 179 7.69 -32.72 6.29
CA PHE A 179 6.67 -32.14 7.16
C PHE A 179 6.07 -30.85 6.59
N PHE A 180 6.85 -30.03 5.88
CA PHE A 180 6.34 -28.77 5.35
C PHE A 180 5.34 -29.01 4.23
N ALA A 181 5.61 -30.01 3.37
CA ALA A 181 4.67 -30.44 2.34
C ALA A 181 3.41 -31.09 2.94
N GLU A 182 3.58 -32.00 3.91
CA GLU A 182 2.45 -32.65 4.59
C GLU A 182 1.56 -31.64 5.33
N PHE A 183 2.18 -30.65 5.99
CA PHE A 183 1.45 -29.57 6.65
C PHE A 183 0.65 -28.74 5.65
N GLY A 184 1.25 -28.39 4.50
CA GLY A 184 0.56 -27.69 3.41
C GLY A 184 -0.69 -28.42 2.93
N ILE A 185 -0.59 -29.75 2.72
CA ILE A 185 -1.74 -30.60 2.36
C ILE A 185 -2.83 -30.54 3.44
N GLN A 186 -2.47 -30.42 4.73
CA GLN A 186 -3.47 -30.29 5.78
C GLN A 186 -4.20 -28.96 5.73
N VAL A 187 -3.48 -27.85 5.54
CA VAL A 187 -4.07 -26.52 5.38
C VAL A 187 -5.06 -26.53 4.22
N GLU A 188 -4.66 -27.08 3.08
CA GLU A 188 -5.52 -27.26 1.90
C GLU A 188 -6.77 -28.09 2.20
N SER A 189 -6.61 -29.22 2.93
CA SER A 189 -7.74 -30.10 3.25
C SER A 189 -8.81 -29.46 4.15
N ILE A 190 -8.41 -28.49 4.98
CA ILE A 190 -9.33 -27.72 5.82
C ILE A 190 -9.95 -26.58 5.00
N GLY A 191 -9.17 -25.93 4.14
CA GLY A 191 -9.63 -24.95 3.17
C GLY A 191 -9.95 -23.55 3.73
N HIS A 192 -9.96 -23.37 5.06
CA HIS A 192 -10.25 -22.08 5.70
C HIS A 192 -9.31 -21.78 6.87
N LEU A 193 -8.51 -20.73 6.73
CA LEU A 193 -7.61 -20.19 7.75
C LEU A 193 -8.25 -18.99 8.47
N LEU A 194 -8.33 -19.06 9.80
CA LEU A 194 -8.58 -17.93 10.69
C LEU A 194 -7.23 -17.40 11.18
N ALA A 195 -6.82 -16.23 10.68
CA ALA A 195 -5.58 -15.57 11.06
C ALA A 195 -5.86 -14.56 12.17
N MET A 196 -5.47 -14.88 13.41
CA MET A 196 -5.74 -14.04 14.56
C MET A 196 -4.68 -12.94 14.70
N MET A 197 -5.09 -11.69 14.48
CA MET A 197 -4.23 -10.50 14.61
C MET A 197 -4.42 -9.84 15.97
N SER A 198 -3.35 -9.81 16.77
CA SER A 198 -3.32 -9.11 18.07
C SER A 198 -1.87 -8.73 18.46
N PRO A 199 -1.64 -7.54 19.04
CA PRO A 199 -2.56 -6.39 19.01
C PRO A 199 -2.85 -5.97 17.55
N TRP A 200 -3.94 -5.27 17.31
CA TRP A 200 -4.32 -4.90 15.93
C TRP A 200 -3.28 -3.98 15.28
N ASN A 201 -2.65 -3.09 16.06
CA ASN A 201 -1.71 -2.08 15.58
C ASN A 201 -0.27 -2.56 15.37
N ASP A 202 0.18 -3.65 16.00
CA ASP A 202 1.46 -4.32 15.72
C ASP A 202 1.29 -5.84 15.91
N PRO A 203 0.70 -6.55 14.93
CA PRO A 203 0.29 -7.93 15.13
C PRO A 203 1.47 -8.87 15.38
N LEU A 204 1.53 -9.48 16.57
CA LEU A 204 2.53 -10.52 16.90
C LEU A 204 2.48 -11.70 15.93
N PHE A 205 1.31 -11.94 15.31
CA PHE A 205 1.11 -12.89 14.24
C PHE A 205 2.15 -12.73 13.13
N LEU A 206 2.32 -11.52 12.60
CA LEU A 206 3.24 -11.24 11.49
C LEU A 206 4.70 -11.33 11.92
N GLN A 207 4.97 -11.21 13.22
CA GLN A 207 6.30 -11.36 13.79
C GLN A 207 6.72 -12.83 13.95
N ARG A 208 5.84 -13.81 13.72
CA ARG A 208 6.13 -15.24 13.86
C ARG A 208 6.19 -15.95 12.52
N ILE A 209 7.32 -16.58 12.21
CA ILE A 209 7.52 -17.21 10.91
C ILE A 209 6.54 -18.35 10.63
N TRP A 210 6.09 -19.05 11.69
CA TRP A 210 5.14 -20.14 11.56
C TRP A 210 3.73 -19.65 11.20
N CYS A 211 3.31 -18.50 11.71
CA CYS A 211 2.06 -17.84 11.32
C CYS A 211 2.13 -17.35 9.86
N VAL A 212 3.26 -16.74 9.49
CA VAL A 212 3.56 -16.35 8.10
C VAL A 212 3.54 -17.56 7.16
N PHE A 213 4.06 -18.71 7.61
CA PHE A 213 4.08 -19.95 6.84
C PHE A 213 2.68 -20.51 6.60
N GLU A 214 1.82 -20.49 7.63
CA GLU A 214 0.43 -20.90 7.55
C GLU A 214 -0.36 -19.99 6.58
N PHE A 215 -0.12 -18.68 6.66
CA PHE A 215 -0.68 -17.70 5.74
C PHE A 215 -0.19 -17.91 4.29
N PHE A 216 1.12 -18.14 4.11
CA PHE A 216 1.71 -18.46 2.81
C PHE A 216 1.02 -19.66 2.17
N TYR A 217 0.85 -20.76 2.91
CA TYR A 217 0.22 -21.96 2.36
C TYR A 217 -1.25 -21.73 2.03
N ALA A 218 -1.99 -21.04 2.90
CA ALA A 218 -3.38 -20.70 2.61
C ALA A 218 -3.48 -19.82 1.35
N HIS A 219 -2.58 -18.87 1.16
CA HIS A 219 -2.52 -18.07 -0.06
C HIS A 219 -2.13 -18.91 -1.30
N TYR A 220 -1.06 -19.71 -1.20
CA TYR A 220 -0.54 -20.54 -2.29
C TYR A 220 -1.55 -21.59 -2.77
N MET A 221 -2.30 -22.19 -1.84
CA MET A 221 -3.33 -23.21 -2.12
C MET A 221 -4.72 -22.60 -2.37
N ASN A 222 -4.84 -21.27 -2.45
CA ASN A 222 -6.11 -20.56 -2.66
C ASN A 222 -7.20 -20.92 -1.63
N CYS A 223 -6.80 -21.12 -0.37
CA CYS A 223 -7.72 -21.30 0.75
C CYS A 223 -8.38 -19.98 1.14
N GLU A 224 -9.55 -20.06 1.77
CA GLU A 224 -10.17 -18.90 2.39
C GLU A 224 -9.31 -18.44 3.57
N VAL A 225 -9.02 -17.14 3.65
CA VAL A 225 -8.31 -16.54 4.79
C VAL A 225 -9.19 -15.44 5.37
N THR A 226 -9.63 -15.63 6.60
CA THR A 226 -10.33 -14.60 7.38
C THR A 226 -9.42 -14.10 8.47
N ILE A 227 -9.19 -12.79 8.48
CA ILE A 227 -8.49 -12.14 9.59
C ILE A 227 -9.50 -11.90 10.72
N VAL A 228 -9.15 -12.34 11.91
CA VAL A 228 -9.97 -12.19 13.13
C VAL A 228 -9.15 -11.49 14.21
N MET A 229 -9.82 -10.81 15.14
CA MET A 229 -9.16 -10.21 16.30
C MET A 229 -9.97 -10.43 17.57
N PRO A 230 -9.32 -10.35 18.75
CA PRO A 230 -10.03 -10.32 20.03
C PRO A 230 -11.04 -9.17 20.08
N PRO A 231 -12.25 -9.39 20.63
CA PRO A 231 -13.20 -8.30 20.84
C PRO A 231 -12.61 -7.14 21.67
N SER A 232 -11.74 -7.45 22.63
CA SER A 232 -10.97 -6.47 23.41
C SER A 232 -10.10 -5.56 22.53
N GLN A 233 -9.50 -6.08 21.47
CA GLN A 233 -8.71 -5.30 20.52
C GLN A 233 -9.57 -4.46 19.59
N LYS A 234 -10.77 -4.92 19.20
CA LYS A 234 -11.75 -4.09 18.47
C LYS A 234 -12.17 -2.89 19.31
N GLN A 235 -12.38 -3.07 20.62
CA GLN A 235 -12.67 -1.97 21.53
C GLN A 235 -11.50 -0.98 21.62
N VAL A 236 -10.24 -1.46 21.71
CA VAL A 236 -9.06 -0.58 21.71
C VAL A 236 -8.94 0.19 20.40
N LEU A 237 -9.25 -0.42 19.25
CA LEU A 237 -9.30 0.26 17.96
C LEU A 237 -10.37 1.37 17.96
N GLU A 238 -11.55 1.07 18.48
CA GLU A 238 -12.63 2.05 18.59
C GLU A 238 -12.27 3.22 19.51
N GLU A 239 -11.67 2.94 20.67
CA GLU A 239 -11.17 3.95 21.60
C GLU A 239 -10.05 4.81 20.96
N ASP A 240 -9.19 4.22 20.13
CA ASP A 240 -8.17 4.97 19.38
C ASP A 240 -8.78 5.88 18.31
N LEU A 241 -9.80 5.39 17.58
CA LEU A 241 -10.55 6.18 16.61
C LEU A 241 -11.30 7.36 17.25
N LEU A 242 -11.78 7.19 18.49
CA LEU A 242 -12.50 8.21 19.27
C LEU A 242 -11.57 9.10 20.12
N GLY A 243 -10.31 8.72 20.29
CA GLY A 243 -9.34 9.44 21.11
C GLY A 243 -8.80 10.70 20.46
N GLN A 244 -8.31 11.66 21.26
CA GLN A 244 -7.90 13.00 20.80
C GLN A 244 -6.67 13.05 19.88
N GLU A 245 -6.06 11.92 19.51
CA GLU A 245 -4.89 11.93 18.61
C GLU A 245 -5.00 10.99 17.41
N GLY A 246 -5.90 9.99 17.38
CA GLY A 246 -6.03 9.00 16.29
C GLY A 246 -4.72 8.38 15.78
N LYS A 247 -3.68 8.38 16.62
CA LYS A 247 -2.31 7.96 16.28
C LYS A 247 -2.21 6.46 16.06
N GLY A 248 -3.13 5.64 16.59
CA GLY A 248 -3.09 4.20 16.43
C GLY A 248 -3.51 3.75 15.03
N VAL A 249 -4.54 4.34 14.42
CA VAL A 249 -4.96 3.96 13.05
C VAL A 249 -3.99 4.49 11.99
N GLU A 250 -3.51 5.72 12.15
CA GLU A 250 -2.38 6.21 11.34
C GLU A 250 -1.12 5.36 11.57
N GLY A 251 -0.87 4.96 12.82
CA GLY A 251 0.15 3.99 13.20
C GLY A 251 -0.04 2.62 12.57
N PHE A 252 -1.28 2.17 12.36
CA PHE A 252 -1.58 0.88 11.74
C PHE A 252 -1.39 0.91 10.23
N TYR A 253 -1.81 1.96 9.52
CA TYR A 253 -1.44 2.11 8.11
C TYR A 253 0.09 2.19 7.95
N ASN A 254 0.81 2.76 8.93
CA ASN A 254 2.26 2.67 9.00
C ASN A 254 2.79 1.24 9.29
N VAL A 255 2.05 0.40 10.00
CA VAL A 255 2.39 -1.03 10.17
C VAL A 255 2.08 -1.81 8.89
N LEU A 256 1.01 -1.50 8.18
CA LEU A 256 0.71 -2.07 6.85
C LEU A 256 1.85 -1.79 5.87
N SER A 257 2.36 -0.57 5.83
CA SER A 257 3.47 -0.20 4.94
C SER A 257 4.80 -0.87 5.32
N LYS A 258 4.94 -1.30 6.59
CA LYS A 258 6.15 -1.95 7.13
C LYS A 258 6.05 -3.47 7.25
N ALA A 259 4.87 -4.06 7.05
CA ALA A 259 4.64 -5.48 7.24
C ALA A 259 5.40 -6.28 6.17
N ARG A 260 6.52 -6.87 6.60
CA ARG A 260 7.38 -7.72 5.78
C ARG A 260 7.50 -9.08 6.43
N ILE A 261 7.08 -10.13 5.72
CA ILE A 261 7.17 -11.52 6.18
C ILE A 261 8.60 -11.91 6.57
N GLN A 262 9.61 -11.26 5.96
CA GLN A 262 11.02 -11.51 6.19
C GLN A 262 11.45 -11.10 7.60
N ASN A 263 10.74 -10.16 8.22
CA ASN A 263 11.01 -9.69 9.59
C ASN A 263 10.51 -10.69 10.63
N ALA A 264 9.72 -11.68 10.22
CA ALA A 264 9.22 -12.71 11.11
C ALA A 264 10.35 -13.55 11.70
N LYS A 265 10.22 -13.84 12.99
CA LYS A 265 11.18 -14.54 13.84
C LYS A 265 10.74 -15.98 14.07
N ALA A 266 11.72 -16.84 14.33
CA ALA A 266 11.50 -18.24 14.70
C ALA A 266 12.25 -18.54 15.99
N THR A 267 11.66 -19.38 16.84
CA THR A 267 12.37 -19.95 18.00
C THR A 267 13.55 -20.83 17.55
N VAL A 268 13.42 -21.48 16.38
CA VAL A 268 14.46 -22.30 15.76
C VAL A 268 14.91 -21.62 14.46
N SER A 269 16.15 -21.13 14.43
CA SER A 269 16.66 -20.33 13.30
C SER A 269 16.65 -21.05 11.96
N SER A 270 16.83 -22.38 11.94
CA SER A 270 16.79 -23.18 10.70
C SER A 270 15.39 -23.22 10.07
N ASP A 271 14.33 -23.18 10.88
CA ASP A 271 12.95 -23.16 10.36
C ASP A 271 12.70 -21.85 9.62
N ARG A 272 13.22 -20.72 10.14
CA ARG A 272 13.12 -19.43 9.46
C ARG A 272 13.73 -19.45 8.07
N ILE A 273 14.97 -19.95 7.97
CA ILE A 273 15.70 -20.03 6.71
C ILE A 273 14.95 -20.92 5.72
N THR A 274 14.48 -22.09 6.20
CA THR A 274 13.76 -23.06 5.36
C THR A 274 12.45 -22.47 4.86
N ILE A 275 11.62 -21.90 5.73
CA ILE A 275 10.33 -21.30 5.37
C ILE A 275 10.52 -20.17 4.36
N LEU A 276 11.43 -19.23 4.61
CA LEU A 276 11.67 -18.14 3.67
C LEU A 276 12.22 -18.63 2.32
N SER A 277 12.98 -19.74 2.31
CA SER A 277 13.41 -20.37 1.06
C SER A 277 12.25 -20.97 0.27
N VAL A 278 11.26 -21.56 0.96
CA VAL A 278 10.05 -22.12 0.35
C VAL A 278 9.19 -21.01 -0.24
N VAL A 279 8.93 -19.95 0.54
CA VAL A 279 8.19 -18.77 0.05
C VAL A 279 8.84 -18.20 -1.21
N ARG A 280 10.16 -17.95 -1.17
CA ARG A 280 10.92 -17.41 -2.30
C ARG A 280 10.81 -18.31 -3.54
N ARG A 281 10.80 -19.62 -3.36
CA ARG A 281 10.79 -20.59 -4.46
C ARG A 281 9.42 -20.71 -5.14
N TYR A 282 8.32 -20.64 -4.39
CA TYR A 282 6.99 -20.95 -4.91
C TYR A 282 6.14 -19.72 -5.23
N THR A 283 6.16 -18.69 -4.38
CA THR A 283 5.35 -17.47 -4.57
C THR A 283 6.22 -16.25 -4.85
N GLY A 284 7.41 -16.19 -4.25
CA GLY A 284 8.22 -14.99 -4.21
C GLY A 284 7.84 -14.09 -3.02
N ASN A 285 8.85 -13.44 -2.44
CA ASN A 285 8.67 -12.64 -1.22
C ASN A 285 7.82 -11.38 -1.46
N ALA A 286 8.00 -10.71 -2.60
CA ALA A 286 7.27 -9.49 -2.94
C ALA A 286 5.76 -9.77 -3.10
N VAL A 287 5.41 -10.80 -3.87
CA VAL A 287 4.03 -11.24 -4.10
C VAL A 287 3.33 -11.59 -2.78
N LEU A 288 3.99 -12.34 -1.89
CA LEU A 288 3.37 -12.69 -0.60
C LEU A 288 3.24 -11.46 0.32
N ASN A 289 4.23 -10.55 0.34
CA ASN A 289 4.12 -9.30 1.10
C ASN A 289 2.93 -8.47 0.63
N GLN A 290 2.76 -8.31 -0.69
CA GLN A 290 1.62 -7.61 -1.26
C GLN A 290 0.29 -8.27 -0.86
N ALA A 291 0.18 -9.60 -1.00
CA ALA A 291 -1.02 -10.34 -0.62
C ALA A 291 -1.37 -10.22 0.87
N VAL A 292 -0.37 -10.17 1.76
CA VAL A 292 -0.56 -9.93 3.19
C VAL A 292 -1.06 -8.51 3.44
N ASN A 293 -0.41 -7.52 2.84
CA ASN A 293 -0.73 -6.10 3.02
C ASN A 293 -2.13 -5.75 2.50
N ASP A 294 -2.50 -6.27 1.33
CA ASP A 294 -3.84 -6.07 0.75
C ASP A 294 -4.94 -6.64 1.64
N ARG A 295 -4.70 -7.82 2.22
CA ARG A 295 -5.65 -8.46 3.14
C ARG A 295 -5.79 -7.70 4.44
N LEU A 296 -4.69 -7.21 5.01
CA LEU A 296 -4.71 -6.41 6.23
C LEU A 296 -5.38 -5.04 6.00
N ARG A 297 -5.14 -4.38 4.85
CA ARG A 297 -5.82 -3.13 4.46
C ARG A 297 -7.33 -3.33 4.34
N ASN A 298 -7.76 -4.39 3.65
CA ASN A 298 -9.18 -4.70 3.51
C ASN A 298 -9.83 -5.07 4.85
N TRP A 299 -9.11 -5.77 5.71
CA TRP A 299 -9.60 -6.15 7.04
C TRP A 299 -9.82 -4.93 7.94
N ILE A 300 -8.88 -3.99 8.01
CA ILE A 300 -9.06 -2.80 8.85
C ILE A 300 -10.19 -1.92 8.33
N ARG A 301 -10.28 -1.74 7.01
CA ARG A 301 -11.36 -0.97 6.38
C ARG A 301 -12.72 -1.54 6.76
N ARG A 302 -12.90 -2.85 6.59
CA ARG A 302 -14.13 -3.54 7.00
C ARG A 302 -14.43 -3.38 8.48
N THR A 303 -13.40 -3.44 9.33
CA THR A 303 -13.58 -3.25 10.77
C THR A 303 -14.05 -1.83 11.09
N ILE A 304 -13.47 -0.82 10.44
CA ILE A 304 -13.90 0.59 10.57
C ILE A 304 -15.36 0.73 10.09
N ASP A 305 -15.71 0.16 8.93
CA ASP A 305 -17.08 0.17 8.41
C ASP A 305 -18.08 -0.48 9.38
N GLU A 306 -17.69 -1.58 10.04
CA GLU A 306 -18.49 -2.23 11.07
C GLU A 306 -18.70 -1.32 12.30
N ILE A 307 -17.63 -0.66 12.78
CA ILE A 307 -17.70 0.30 13.90
C ILE A 307 -18.62 1.47 13.54
N VAL A 308 -18.43 2.06 12.35
CA VAL A 308 -19.26 3.15 11.83
C VAL A 308 -20.73 2.73 11.79
N THR A 309 -21.03 1.56 11.21
CA THR A 309 -22.40 1.03 11.11
C THR A 309 -23.03 0.79 12.48
N GLU A 310 -22.26 0.29 13.45
CA GLU A 310 -22.71 0.08 14.82
C GLU A 310 -23.05 1.42 15.51
N LYS A 311 -22.19 2.43 15.36
CA LYS A 311 -22.44 3.79 15.87
C LYS A 311 -23.63 4.46 15.20
N GLU A 312 -23.81 4.28 13.89
CA GLU A 312 -24.97 4.79 13.15
C GLU A 312 -26.29 4.22 13.68
N ARG A 313 -26.33 2.93 14.06
CA ARG A 313 -27.53 2.34 14.67
C ARG A 313 -27.83 2.97 16.02
N LEU A 314 -26.80 3.25 16.82
CA LEU A 314 -26.94 3.91 18.11
C LEU A 314 -27.45 5.36 17.98
N LEU A 315 -27.29 6.06 16.84
CA LEU A 315 -27.92 7.38 16.61
C LEU A 315 -29.45 7.34 16.73
N GLN A 316 -30.06 6.19 16.43
CA GLN A 316 -31.52 6.01 16.56
C GLN A 316 -31.96 5.85 18.03
N GLU A 317 -31.02 5.51 18.92
CA GLU A 317 -31.27 5.13 20.32
C GLU A 317 -30.68 6.13 21.34
N CYS A 318 -29.66 6.91 20.97
CA CYS A 318 -28.86 7.74 21.86
C CYS A 318 -28.85 9.23 21.51
N SER A 319 -28.63 10.07 22.53
CA SER A 319 -28.47 11.53 22.46
C SER A 319 -27.03 12.00 22.19
N ASN A 320 -26.05 11.10 22.06
CA ASN A 320 -24.64 11.48 21.90
C ASN A 320 -24.21 11.54 20.42
N ARG A 321 -24.69 12.57 19.70
CA ARG A 321 -24.42 12.77 18.27
C ARG A 321 -23.03 13.38 17.99
N VAL A 322 -22.48 14.14 18.95
CA VAL A 322 -21.18 14.81 18.82
C VAL A 322 -20.04 13.80 18.63
N ASP A 323 -19.95 12.78 19.49
CA ASP A 323 -18.90 11.76 19.42
C ASP A 323 -18.92 11.00 18.08
N ILE A 324 -20.11 10.81 17.50
CA ILE A 324 -20.30 10.09 16.23
C ILE A 324 -19.84 10.95 15.05
N VAL A 325 -20.15 12.25 15.07
CA VAL A 325 -19.69 13.22 14.08
C VAL A 325 -18.15 13.34 14.12
N GLN A 326 -17.57 13.42 15.32
CA GLN A 326 -16.11 13.41 15.50
C GLN A 326 -15.46 12.13 14.95
N LEU A 327 -16.06 10.96 15.24
CA LEU A 327 -15.62 9.69 14.67
C LEU A 327 -15.62 9.74 13.14
N PHE A 328 -16.69 10.25 12.51
CA PHE A 328 -16.81 10.27 11.06
C PHE A 328 -15.82 11.25 10.42
N ASN A 329 -15.60 12.41 11.03
CA ASN A 329 -14.56 13.35 10.60
C ASN A 329 -13.18 12.70 10.67
N LYS A 330 -12.89 11.97 11.77
CA LYS A 330 -11.60 11.29 11.91
C LYS A 330 -11.42 10.16 10.91
N VAL A 331 -12.44 9.34 10.68
CA VAL A 331 -12.42 8.29 9.65
C VAL A 331 -12.28 8.89 8.25
N SER A 332 -12.93 10.04 7.99
CA SER A 332 -12.76 10.77 6.73
C SER A 332 -11.29 11.18 6.51
N GLU A 333 -10.64 11.75 7.52
CA GLU A 333 -9.23 12.15 7.44
C GLU A 333 -8.33 10.93 7.17
N ILE A 334 -8.56 9.82 7.89
CA ILE A 334 -7.80 8.57 7.72
C ILE A 334 -7.98 8.02 6.30
N PHE A 335 -9.20 7.95 5.78
CA PHE A 335 -9.43 7.48 4.41
C PHE A 335 -8.81 8.40 3.37
N GLY A 336 -8.87 9.72 3.57
CA GLY A 336 -8.24 10.71 2.70
C GLY A 336 -6.73 10.48 2.58
N LYS A 337 -6.04 10.41 3.72
CA LYS A 337 -4.57 10.17 3.77
C LYS A 337 -4.14 8.85 3.13
N ASN A 338 -5.03 7.86 3.05
CA ASN A 338 -4.74 6.54 2.51
C ASN A 338 -5.22 6.34 1.06
N GLY A 339 -5.68 7.41 0.39
CA GLY A 339 -6.14 7.35 -1.00
C GLY A 339 -7.53 6.74 -1.18
N GLU A 340 -8.26 6.47 -0.11
CA GLU A 340 -9.64 5.98 -0.14
C GLU A 340 -10.63 7.15 -0.28
N LEU A 341 -10.43 7.95 -1.33
CA LEU A 341 -10.98 9.31 -1.41
C LEU A 341 -12.51 9.36 -1.46
N ASP A 342 -13.16 8.40 -2.13
CA ASP A 342 -14.63 8.31 -2.16
C ASP A 342 -15.21 7.95 -0.79
N ALA A 343 -14.51 7.09 -0.03
CA ALA A 343 -14.92 6.75 1.33
C ALA A 343 -14.72 7.95 2.26
N ALA A 344 -13.64 8.72 2.09
CA ALA A 344 -13.41 9.97 2.82
C ALA A 344 -14.55 10.97 2.60
N VAL A 345 -14.88 11.28 1.34
CA VAL A 345 -16.00 12.17 0.99
C VAL A 345 -17.31 11.68 1.60
N ALA A 346 -17.60 10.38 1.50
CA ALA A 346 -18.82 9.80 2.06
C ALA A 346 -18.91 9.96 3.58
N MET A 347 -17.80 9.80 4.31
CA MET A 347 -17.77 9.97 5.77
C MET A 347 -17.98 11.42 6.18
N ALA A 348 -17.30 12.38 5.55
CA ALA A 348 -17.50 13.81 5.85
C ALA A 348 -18.92 14.28 5.49
N GLN A 349 -19.53 13.76 4.41
CA GLN A 349 -20.92 14.05 4.08
C GLN A 349 -21.92 13.48 5.10
N ARG A 350 -21.67 12.28 5.62
CA ARG A 350 -22.49 11.70 6.71
C ARG A 350 -22.41 12.54 7.98
N SER A 351 -21.21 13.01 8.32
CA SER A 351 -20.97 13.93 9.44
C SER A 351 -21.81 15.21 9.29
N LEU A 352 -21.74 15.87 8.13
CA LEU A 352 -22.55 17.06 7.82
C LEU A 352 -24.06 16.78 7.84
N ALA A 353 -24.52 15.62 7.36
CA ALA A 353 -25.93 15.25 7.38
C ALA A 353 -26.49 15.14 8.81
N ILE A 354 -25.73 14.53 9.73
CA ILE A 354 -26.12 14.45 11.15
C ILE A 354 -26.22 15.86 11.77
N LEU A 355 -25.31 16.76 11.38
CA LEU A 355 -25.27 18.15 11.86
C LEU A 355 -26.34 19.04 11.24
N GLN A 356 -26.90 18.71 10.06
CA GLN A 356 -28.03 19.43 9.46
C GLN A 356 -29.33 19.20 10.25
N ASP A 357 -29.46 18.03 10.87
CA ASP A 357 -30.61 17.68 11.72
C ASP A 357 -30.54 18.34 13.12
N LEU A 358 -29.48 19.12 13.41
CA LEU A 358 -29.27 19.81 14.68
C LEU A 358 -29.50 21.32 14.51
N ASP A 359 -30.60 21.81 15.10
CA ASP A 359 -30.99 23.24 15.11
C ASP A 359 -30.13 24.10 16.07
N ASP A 360 -29.11 23.53 16.72
CA ASP A 360 -28.32 24.22 17.73
C ASP A 360 -27.16 25.01 17.13
N ASN A 361 -27.19 26.33 17.35
CA ASN A 361 -26.10 27.27 17.04
C ASN A 361 -24.79 26.98 17.79
N HIS A 362 -24.75 25.99 18.69
CA HIS A 362 -23.57 25.65 19.48
C HIS A 362 -22.59 24.68 18.79
N ASP A 363 -22.99 24.06 17.67
CA ASP A 363 -22.19 23.05 16.96
C ASP A 363 -21.45 23.61 15.72
N TYR A 364 -21.34 24.93 15.58
CA TYR A 364 -20.74 25.57 14.40
C TYR A 364 -19.26 25.18 14.21
N MET A 365 -18.50 24.97 15.29
CA MET A 365 -17.10 24.52 15.22
C MET A 365 -17.01 23.11 14.62
N LEU A 366 -17.87 22.20 15.07
CA LEU A 366 -17.90 20.83 14.58
C LEU A 366 -18.39 20.75 13.13
N ARG A 367 -19.31 21.64 12.74
CA ARG A 367 -19.73 21.82 11.34
C ARG A 367 -18.60 22.35 10.48
N ALA A 368 -17.85 23.33 10.95
CA ALA A 368 -16.65 23.85 10.27
C ALA A 368 -15.55 22.79 10.13
N GLU A 369 -15.33 21.97 11.16
CA GLU A 369 -14.41 20.82 11.09
C GLU A 369 -14.85 19.82 10.02
N SER A 370 -16.14 19.49 9.95
CA SER A 370 -16.69 18.56 8.96
C SER A 370 -16.56 19.09 7.53
N HIS A 371 -16.77 20.39 7.33
CA HIS A 371 -16.49 21.08 6.06
C HIS A 371 -15.00 21.05 5.71
N ASN A 372 -14.10 21.24 6.69
CA ASN A 372 -12.65 21.08 6.48
C ASN A 372 -12.28 19.66 6.06
N CYS A 373 -12.83 18.62 6.71
CA CYS A 373 -12.61 17.23 6.31
C CYS A 373 -13.10 16.95 4.88
N LEU A 374 -14.27 17.47 4.50
CA LEU A 374 -14.79 17.34 3.15
C LEU A 374 -13.93 18.08 2.12
N GLY A 375 -13.49 19.30 2.46
CA GLY A 375 -12.59 20.09 1.64
C GLY A 375 -11.25 19.40 1.40
N LEU A 376 -10.66 18.80 2.44
CA LEU A 376 -9.45 17.97 2.33
C LEU A 376 -9.68 16.76 1.42
N ALA A 377 -10.81 16.06 1.57
CA ALA A 377 -11.13 14.93 0.70
C ALA A 377 -11.26 15.34 -0.78
N PHE A 378 -11.85 16.51 -1.06
CA PHE A 378 -11.91 17.05 -2.43
C PHE A 378 -10.54 17.53 -2.95
N HIS A 379 -9.71 18.11 -2.07
CA HIS A 379 -8.34 18.51 -2.41
C HIS A 379 -7.54 17.31 -2.90
N GLU A 380 -7.55 16.20 -2.16
CA GLU A 380 -6.87 14.96 -2.54
C GLU A 380 -7.42 14.35 -3.84
N LYS A 381 -8.71 14.59 -4.16
CA LYS A 381 -9.32 14.20 -5.45
C LYS A 381 -8.95 15.14 -6.61
N ALA A 382 -8.13 16.16 -6.37
CA ALA A 382 -7.85 17.25 -7.28
C ALA A 382 -9.10 18.05 -7.74
N ASP A 383 -10.21 17.97 -6.99
CA ASP A 383 -11.38 18.84 -7.18
C ASP A 383 -11.20 20.11 -6.34
N TYR A 384 -10.27 20.96 -6.79
CA TYR A 384 -9.89 22.17 -6.06
C TYR A 384 -11.03 23.19 -5.93
N THR A 385 -11.99 23.19 -6.86
CA THR A 385 -13.13 24.10 -6.80
C THR A 385 -14.07 23.72 -5.66
N SER A 386 -14.44 22.43 -5.57
CA SER A 386 -15.25 21.94 -4.45
C SER A 386 -14.51 22.07 -3.14
N ALA A 387 -13.20 21.76 -3.11
CA ALA A 387 -12.37 21.91 -1.92
C ALA A 387 -12.40 23.35 -1.35
N LEU A 388 -12.14 24.36 -2.20
CA LEU A 388 -12.19 25.76 -1.81
C LEU A 388 -13.58 26.19 -1.34
N SER A 389 -14.64 25.68 -1.98
CA SER A 389 -16.02 25.97 -1.54
C SER A 389 -16.28 25.46 -0.13
N GLU A 390 -15.82 24.26 0.20
CA GLU A 390 -16.02 23.67 1.54
C GLU A 390 -15.15 24.36 2.59
N PHE A 391 -13.90 24.74 2.27
CA PHE A 391 -13.10 25.55 3.19
C PHE A 391 -13.71 26.93 3.43
N GLN A 392 -14.33 27.55 2.42
CA GLN A 392 -15.04 28.80 2.59
C GLN A 392 -16.26 28.63 3.50
N ASN A 393 -17.03 27.55 3.35
CA ASN A 393 -18.13 27.22 4.26
C ASN A 393 -17.64 27.08 5.72
N ALA A 394 -16.46 26.49 5.93
CA ALA A 394 -15.84 26.40 7.25
C ALA A 394 -15.47 27.78 7.82
N LEU A 395 -14.85 28.65 7.02
CA LEU A 395 -14.51 30.02 7.43
C LEU A 395 -15.75 30.85 7.79
N ASP A 396 -16.81 30.76 6.98
CA ASP A 396 -18.06 31.50 7.19
C ASP A 396 -18.73 31.12 8.53
N LEU A 397 -18.58 29.86 8.95
CA LEU A 397 -19.07 29.36 10.24
C LEU A 397 -18.20 29.79 11.42
N GLN A 398 -16.88 29.83 11.25
CA GLN A 398 -15.94 30.17 12.33
C GLN A 398 -15.91 31.69 12.61
N GLY A 399 -16.19 32.52 11.61
CA GLY A 399 -16.19 33.97 11.72
C GLY A 399 -14.78 34.55 11.93
N PRO A 400 -14.67 35.86 12.28
CA PRO A 400 -13.39 36.50 12.56
C PRO A 400 -12.90 36.13 13.97
N SER A 401 -12.31 34.96 14.11
CA SER A 401 -11.67 34.50 15.35
C SER A 401 -10.18 34.23 15.10
N ASP A 402 -9.36 34.41 16.13
CA ASP A 402 -7.93 34.05 16.10
C ASP A 402 -7.71 32.61 16.61
N GLY A 403 -8.67 31.72 16.35
CA GLY A 403 -8.63 30.31 16.79
C GLY A 403 -7.68 29.46 15.94
N ILE A 404 -7.16 28.38 16.53
CA ILE A 404 -6.26 27.46 15.83
C ILE A 404 -6.95 26.77 14.64
N GLU A 405 -8.26 26.55 14.74
CA GLU A 405 -9.09 25.92 13.70
C GLU A 405 -9.20 26.78 12.44
N ILE A 406 -9.22 28.12 12.59
CA ILE A 406 -9.21 29.06 11.47
C ILE A 406 -7.85 29.04 10.78
N ALA A 407 -6.76 28.99 11.54
CA ALA A 407 -5.41 28.89 10.97
C ALA A 407 -5.24 27.61 10.13
N THR A 408 -5.83 26.49 10.57
CA THR A 408 -5.86 25.25 9.79
C THR A 408 -6.68 25.39 8.51
N THR A 409 -7.81 26.09 8.56
CA THR A 409 -8.64 26.33 7.37
C THR A 409 -7.90 27.20 6.34
N TYR A 410 -7.27 28.30 6.78
CA TYR A 410 -6.42 29.13 5.92
C TYR A 410 -5.24 28.35 5.32
N PHE A 411 -4.61 27.49 6.13
CA PHE A 411 -3.55 26.61 5.65
C PHE A 411 -4.02 25.72 4.51
N ASN A 412 -5.17 25.07 4.68
CA ASN A 412 -5.74 24.16 3.68
C ASN A 412 -6.16 24.89 2.39
N ILE A 413 -6.70 26.10 2.50
CA ILE A 413 -6.98 26.98 1.36
C ILE A 413 -5.68 27.31 0.64
N GLY A 414 -4.65 27.74 1.35
CA GLY A 414 -3.33 28.05 0.80
C GLY A 414 -2.71 26.88 0.03
N GLN A 415 -2.75 25.67 0.60
CA GLN A 415 -2.31 24.44 -0.08
C GLN A 415 -3.12 24.16 -1.36
N THR A 416 -4.44 24.39 -1.32
CA THR A 416 -5.33 24.15 -2.47
C THR A 416 -5.12 25.18 -3.58
N LEU A 417 -4.90 26.44 -3.24
CA LEU A 417 -4.55 27.50 -4.19
C LEU A 417 -3.19 27.25 -4.83
N TYR A 418 -2.22 26.78 -4.04
CA TYR A 418 -0.92 26.36 -4.53
C TYR A 418 -1.05 25.21 -5.55
N ALA A 419 -1.82 24.17 -5.23
CA ALA A 419 -2.08 23.05 -6.15
C ALA A 419 -2.81 23.48 -7.44
N LYS A 420 -3.54 24.59 -7.41
CA LYS A 420 -4.20 25.22 -8.58
C LYS A 420 -3.27 26.17 -9.36
N GLY A 421 -2.05 26.42 -8.88
CA GLY A 421 -1.06 27.33 -9.48
C GLY A 421 -1.29 28.81 -9.18
N LEU A 422 -2.16 29.14 -8.22
CA LEU A 422 -2.45 30.51 -7.80
C LEU A 422 -1.49 30.92 -6.68
N PHE A 423 -0.21 31.15 -7.02
CA PHE A 423 0.85 31.31 -6.04
C PHE A 423 0.74 32.55 -5.15
N ASP A 424 0.26 33.68 -5.68
CA ASP A 424 0.08 34.90 -4.88
C ASP A 424 -1.04 34.72 -3.84
N ASP A 425 -2.21 34.23 -4.28
CA ASP A 425 -3.34 33.97 -3.37
C ASP A 425 -2.98 32.88 -2.34
N ALA A 426 -2.21 31.86 -2.74
CA ALA A 426 -1.72 30.83 -1.83
C ALA A 426 -0.82 31.40 -0.74
N LEU A 427 0.09 32.32 -1.10
CA LEU A 427 0.99 32.96 -0.17
C LEU A 427 0.21 33.80 0.85
N ASP A 428 -0.76 34.60 0.38
CA ASP A 428 -1.61 35.43 1.25
C ASP A 428 -2.33 34.60 2.33
N GLU A 429 -2.93 33.46 1.95
CA GLU A 429 -3.64 32.60 2.91
C GLU A 429 -2.69 31.82 3.84
N LEU A 430 -1.52 31.39 3.35
CA LEU A 430 -0.52 30.73 4.19
C LEU A 430 0.12 31.70 5.20
N GLU A 431 0.31 32.96 4.84
CA GLU A 431 0.80 34.01 5.74
C GLU A 431 -0.19 34.31 6.87
N LYS A 432 -1.49 34.42 6.57
CA LYS A 432 -2.55 34.52 7.59
C LYS A 432 -2.52 33.32 8.55
N SER A 433 -2.38 32.11 8.01
CA SER A 433 -2.25 30.89 8.83
C SER A 433 -1.02 30.94 9.73
N LEU A 434 0.13 31.37 9.19
CA LEU A 434 1.38 31.49 9.95
C LEU A 434 1.24 32.52 11.10
N GLU A 435 0.69 33.70 10.83
CA GLU A 435 0.50 34.75 11.84
C GLU A 435 -0.34 34.26 13.04
N ILE A 436 -1.45 33.56 12.76
CA ILE A 436 -2.30 33.00 13.81
C ILE A 436 -1.55 31.89 14.57
N ARG A 437 -0.87 30.96 13.88
CA ARG A 437 -0.10 29.88 14.53
C ARG A 437 1.03 30.41 15.40
N GLU A 438 1.74 31.45 14.96
CA GLU A 438 2.78 32.10 15.77
C GLU A 438 2.20 32.75 17.02
N THR A 439 1.03 33.37 16.91
CA THR A 439 0.35 34.04 18.03
C THR A 439 -0.22 33.05 19.04
N VAL A 440 -0.85 31.96 18.57
CA VAL A 440 -1.60 31.01 19.39
C VAL A 440 -0.72 29.88 19.93
N LEU A 441 0.10 29.27 19.08
CA LEU A 441 0.95 28.11 19.44
C LEU A 441 2.38 28.52 19.82
N GLY A 442 2.80 29.71 19.40
CA GLY A 442 4.16 30.19 19.55
C GLY A 442 5.08 29.81 18.38
N GLY A 443 6.18 30.56 18.25
CA GLY A 443 7.15 30.40 17.15
C GLY A 443 8.03 29.14 17.18
N GLN A 444 7.77 28.19 18.10
CA GLN A 444 8.51 26.93 18.23
C GLN A 444 7.62 25.68 18.05
N HIS A 445 6.35 25.88 17.68
CA HIS A 445 5.43 24.78 17.43
C HIS A 445 5.65 24.14 16.04
N ASN A 446 5.42 22.83 15.91
CA ASN A 446 5.61 22.12 14.64
C ASN A 446 4.66 22.61 13.53
N ASP A 447 3.44 22.99 13.87
CA ASP A 447 2.49 23.53 12.88
C ASP A 447 2.97 24.87 12.33
N THR A 448 3.65 25.68 13.15
CA THR A 448 4.33 26.91 12.71
C THR A 448 5.45 26.55 11.73
N ALA A 449 6.27 25.54 12.02
CA ALA A 449 7.29 25.05 11.08
C ALA A 449 6.68 24.55 9.76
N THR A 450 5.51 23.93 9.82
CA THR A 450 4.78 23.43 8.63
C THR A 450 4.27 24.58 7.76
N SER A 451 3.83 25.70 8.36
CA SER A 451 3.54 26.93 7.61
C SER A 451 4.77 27.50 6.93
N TYR A 452 5.92 27.57 7.63
CA TYR A 452 7.19 28.01 7.02
C TYR A 452 7.60 27.13 5.82
N LEU A 453 7.49 25.80 5.92
CA LEU A 453 7.77 24.89 4.79
C LEU A 453 6.83 25.11 3.60
N SER A 454 5.57 25.39 3.89
CA SER A 454 4.57 25.60 2.84
C SER A 454 4.84 26.91 2.09
N ILE A 455 5.07 28.00 2.83
CA ILE A 455 5.44 29.30 2.26
C ILE A 455 6.75 29.19 1.47
N GLY A 456 7.78 28.54 2.03
CA GLY A 456 9.04 28.32 1.34
C GLY A 456 8.88 27.55 0.03
N THR A 457 7.94 26.59 -0.03
CA THR A 457 7.63 25.85 -1.26
C THR A 457 6.99 26.77 -2.32
N VAL A 458 6.03 27.61 -1.93
CA VAL A 458 5.42 28.59 -2.86
C VAL A 458 6.47 29.58 -3.37
N LEU A 459 7.37 30.04 -2.50
CA LEU A 459 8.45 30.97 -2.87
C LEU A 459 9.46 30.34 -3.84
N LEU A 460 9.80 29.07 -3.63
CA LEU A 460 10.69 28.32 -4.52
C LEU A 460 10.10 28.25 -5.93
N ASP A 461 8.83 27.84 -6.06
CA ASP A 461 8.15 27.74 -7.35
C ASP A 461 7.98 29.11 -8.06
N LYS A 462 8.03 30.22 -7.31
CA LYS A 462 8.08 31.59 -7.86
C LYS A 462 9.49 32.04 -8.27
N GLY A 463 10.53 31.24 -8.01
CA GLY A 463 11.94 31.55 -8.25
C GLY A 463 12.59 32.43 -7.18
N HIS A 464 11.98 32.58 -6.01
CA HIS A 464 12.52 33.38 -4.89
C HIS A 464 13.38 32.49 -3.97
N HIS A 465 14.53 32.04 -4.48
CA HIS A 465 15.35 31.01 -3.84
C HIS A 465 15.88 31.41 -2.45
N ASP A 466 16.38 32.64 -2.28
CA ASP A 466 16.92 33.15 -1.00
C ASP A 466 15.84 33.18 0.10
N ASP A 467 14.63 33.61 -0.25
CA ASP A 467 13.50 33.68 0.68
C ASP A 467 13.02 32.27 1.02
N ALA A 468 12.90 31.38 0.03
CA ALA A 468 12.55 29.97 0.24
C ALA A 468 13.55 29.27 1.17
N LEU A 469 14.85 29.45 0.93
CA LEU A 469 15.92 28.91 1.76
C LEU A 469 15.82 29.39 3.21
N SER A 470 15.56 30.68 3.41
CA SER A 470 15.37 31.27 4.74
C SER A 470 14.20 30.64 5.50
N HIS A 471 13.07 30.41 4.81
CA HIS A 471 11.89 29.77 5.39
C HIS A 471 12.14 28.29 5.73
N PHE A 472 12.80 27.54 4.84
CA PHE A 472 13.16 26.14 5.09
C PHE A 472 14.15 25.99 6.25
N GLN A 473 15.15 26.89 6.35
CA GLN A 473 16.08 26.92 7.47
C GLN A 473 15.36 27.26 8.79
N ARG A 474 14.37 28.16 8.76
CA ARG A 474 13.56 28.48 9.93
C ARG A 474 12.75 27.26 10.40
N ALA A 475 12.10 26.55 9.49
CA ALA A 475 11.39 25.32 9.80
C ALA A 475 12.32 24.22 10.35
N LEU A 476 13.51 24.07 9.77
CA LEU A 476 14.54 23.14 10.25
C LEU A 476 14.94 23.44 11.71
N GLN A 477 15.22 24.70 12.04
CA GLN A 477 15.57 25.11 13.40
C GLN A 477 14.47 24.78 14.42
N ILE A 478 13.20 25.06 14.08
CA ILE A 478 12.06 24.77 14.94
C ILE A 478 11.94 23.26 15.18
N ARG A 479 12.01 22.45 14.11
CA ARG A 479 11.88 20.99 14.19
C ARG A 479 13.07 20.34 14.90
N GLU A 480 14.28 20.85 14.72
CA GLU A 480 15.47 20.39 15.45
C GLU A 480 15.32 20.66 16.95
N ALA A 481 14.85 21.86 17.33
CA ALA A 481 14.61 22.20 18.73
C ALA A 481 13.50 21.34 19.38
N ALA A 482 12.45 21.01 18.61
CA ALA A 482 11.30 20.25 19.12
C ALA A 482 11.54 18.74 19.20
N PHE A 483 12.24 18.14 18.23
CA PHE A 483 12.32 16.68 18.08
C PHE A 483 13.75 16.11 18.14
N GLY A 484 14.78 16.96 18.06
CA GLY A 484 16.18 16.56 18.02
C GLY A 484 16.68 16.13 16.64
N ALA A 485 17.99 15.89 16.54
CA ALA A 485 18.73 15.78 15.27
C ALA A 485 18.39 14.58 14.36
N ASN A 486 17.69 13.56 14.87
CA ASN A 486 17.43 12.31 14.15
C ASN A 486 15.93 12.11 13.81
N HIS A 487 15.09 13.12 13.96
CA HIS A 487 13.66 12.99 13.68
C HIS A 487 13.37 13.16 12.17
N CYS A 488 12.42 12.39 11.62
CA CYS A 488 12.09 12.38 10.19
C CYS A 488 11.65 13.75 9.65
N PHE A 489 11.06 14.61 10.49
CA PHE A 489 10.70 15.98 10.12
C PHE A 489 11.90 16.87 9.73
N LEU A 490 13.11 16.58 10.21
CA LEU A 490 14.31 17.30 9.77
C LEU A 490 14.72 16.87 8.36
N ALA A 491 14.53 15.58 8.03
CA ALA A 491 14.84 15.07 6.69
C ALA A 491 13.98 15.72 5.61
N GLU A 492 12.71 16.02 5.91
CA GLU A 492 11.84 16.78 5.01
C GLU A 492 12.41 18.19 4.75
N CYS A 493 12.84 18.89 5.80
CA CYS A 493 13.46 20.21 5.66
C CYS A 493 14.73 20.14 4.80
N TYR A 494 15.59 19.14 5.02
CA TYR A 494 16.77 18.93 4.19
C TYR A 494 16.44 18.64 2.72
N CYS A 495 15.38 17.88 2.45
CA CYS A 495 14.91 17.67 1.07
C CYS A 495 14.47 18.99 0.42
N LYS A 496 13.75 19.84 1.16
CA LYS A 496 13.30 21.14 0.67
C LYS A 496 14.47 22.10 0.41
N ILE A 497 15.45 22.15 1.30
CA ILE A 497 16.71 22.90 1.09
C ILE A 497 17.47 22.36 -0.13
N GLY A 498 17.59 21.03 -0.27
CA GLY A 498 18.20 20.41 -1.44
C GLY A 498 17.47 20.71 -2.75
N SER A 499 16.15 20.96 -2.70
CA SER A 499 15.37 21.39 -3.86
C SER A 499 15.75 22.80 -4.31
N VAL A 500 16.01 23.71 -3.37
CA VAL A 500 16.51 25.06 -3.69
C VAL A 500 17.82 24.98 -4.45
N TYR A 501 18.81 24.25 -3.92
CA TYR A 501 20.11 24.10 -4.57
C TYR A 501 20.01 23.42 -5.94
N LEU A 502 19.08 22.48 -6.11
CA LEU A 502 18.84 21.83 -7.39
C LEU A 502 18.33 22.83 -8.45
N GLU A 503 17.41 23.72 -8.10
CA GLU A 503 16.91 24.76 -9.02
C GLU A 503 17.95 25.83 -9.34
N GLU A 504 18.90 26.06 -8.43
CA GLU A 504 20.09 26.89 -8.67
C GLU A 504 21.19 26.18 -9.49
N PHE A 505 20.95 24.94 -9.90
CA PHE A 505 21.91 24.07 -10.57
C PHE A 505 23.17 23.75 -9.74
N ASP A 506 23.11 23.95 -8.43
CA ASP A 506 24.17 23.60 -7.48
C ASP A 506 24.02 22.14 -7.04
N TYR A 507 24.42 21.24 -7.93
CA TYR A 507 24.20 19.81 -7.76
C TYR A 507 24.99 19.19 -6.60
N ASP A 508 26.13 19.76 -6.21
CA ASP A 508 26.95 19.23 -5.11
C ASP A 508 26.29 19.50 -3.75
N GLU A 509 25.81 20.72 -3.56
CA GLU A 509 25.09 21.18 -2.37
C GLU A 509 23.74 20.46 -2.27
N ALA A 510 23.01 20.32 -3.39
CA ALA A 510 21.77 19.54 -3.45
C ALA A 510 22.00 18.08 -3.00
N LEU A 511 23.03 17.41 -3.53
CA LEU A 511 23.38 16.04 -3.14
C LEU A 511 23.72 15.94 -1.65
N ALA A 512 24.47 16.91 -1.12
CA ALA A 512 24.83 16.92 0.30
C ALA A 512 23.60 16.98 1.21
N GLU A 513 22.61 17.83 0.88
CA GLU A 513 21.38 17.95 1.67
C GLU A 513 20.48 16.71 1.53
N TYR A 514 20.31 16.17 0.31
CA TYR A 514 19.55 14.93 0.13
C TYR A 514 20.20 13.72 0.81
N GLN A 515 21.53 13.65 0.87
CA GLN A 515 22.23 12.60 1.62
C GLN A 515 22.03 12.71 3.13
N LYS A 516 21.97 13.93 3.69
CA LYS A 516 21.59 14.12 5.11
C LYS A 516 20.17 13.65 5.35
N ALA A 517 19.22 14.02 4.48
CA ALA A 517 17.84 13.57 4.57
C ALA A 517 17.74 12.04 4.52
N LEU A 518 18.44 11.40 3.58
CA LEU A 518 18.47 9.96 3.42
C LEU A 518 19.01 9.25 4.67
N SER A 519 20.11 9.73 5.25
CA SER A 519 20.68 9.21 6.49
C SER A 519 19.68 9.25 7.66
N ILE A 520 18.96 10.37 7.79
CA ILE A 520 17.94 10.53 8.83
C ILE A 520 16.75 9.61 8.56
N TYR A 521 16.22 9.54 7.34
CA TYR A 521 15.10 8.65 7.03
C TYR A 521 15.46 7.18 7.26
N GLN A 522 16.66 6.74 6.86
CA GLN A 522 17.13 5.38 7.12
C GLN A 522 17.26 5.07 8.61
N SER A 523 17.72 6.04 9.41
CA SER A 523 17.85 5.88 10.86
C SER A 523 16.49 5.90 11.58
N ALA A 524 15.59 6.80 11.19
CA ALA A 524 14.32 7.05 11.87
C ALA A 524 13.19 6.11 11.42
N LEU A 525 13.11 5.81 10.13
CA LEU A 525 12.03 5.04 9.51
C LEU A 525 12.48 3.64 9.05
N GLY A 526 13.79 3.42 8.95
CA GLY A 526 14.39 2.23 8.34
C GLY A 526 14.60 2.40 6.84
N PHE A 527 15.34 1.47 6.23
CA PHE A 527 15.61 1.45 4.78
C PHE A 527 14.32 1.32 3.93
N ASP A 528 13.27 0.77 4.55
CA ASP A 528 12.06 0.31 3.91
C ASP A 528 10.89 1.29 4.12
N SER A 529 11.10 2.56 3.75
CA SER A 529 10.07 3.62 3.83
C SER A 529 9.84 4.28 2.47
N VAL A 530 8.62 4.79 2.25
CA VAL A 530 8.27 5.53 1.03
C VAL A 530 9.15 6.75 0.88
N GLU A 531 9.43 7.44 1.99
CA GLU A 531 10.28 8.61 2.08
C GLU A 531 11.71 8.29 1.63
N THR A 532 12.29 7.18 2.11
CA THR A 532 13.62 6.73 1.67
C THR A 532 13.63 6.41 0.18
N GLY A 533 12.63 5.69 -0.32
CA GLY A 533 12.49 5.38 -1.75
C GLY A 533 12.38 6.64 -2.62
N ARG A 534 11.60 7.63 -2.20
CA ARG A 534 11.49 8.93 -2.88
C ARG A 534 12.80 9.70 -2.87
N THR A 535 13.48 9.79 -1.72
CA THR A 535 14.76 10.50 -1.62
C THR A 535 15.82 9.87 -2.53
N TYR A 536 15.89 8.53 -2.62
CA TYR A 536 16.74 7.85 -3.60
C TYR A 536 16.42 8.26 -5.05
N GLY A 537 15.13 8.31 -5.40
CA GLY A 537 14.70 8.78 -6.71
C GLY A 537 15.11 10.23 -6.99
N THR A 538 15.02 11.10 -5.99
CA THR A 538 15.49 12.49 -6.11
C THR A 538 17.00 12.56 -6.28
N VAL A 539 17.78 11.81 -5.50
CA VAL A 539 19.25 11.72 -5.66
C VAL A 539 19.60 11.25 -7.07
N GLY A 540 18.88 10.25 -7.60
CA GLY A 540 19.03 9.79 -8.98
C GLY A 540 18.81 10.90 -9.99
N SER A 541 17.77 11.71 -9.82
CA SER A 541 17.48 12.87 -10.68
C SER A 541 18.59 13.94 -10.61
N VAL A 542 19.16 14.20 -9.42
CA VAL A 542 20.28 15.15 -9.29
C VAL A 542 21.54 14.61 -9.99
N LEU A 543 21.86 13.32 -9.82
CA LEU A 543 22.97 12.68 -10.51
C LEU A 543 22.80 12.70 -12.03
N TYR A 544 21.58 12.49 -12.51
CA TYR A 544 21.25 12.59 -13.92
C TYR A 544 21.49 14.01 -14.46
N ALA A 545 21.00 15.03 -13.76
CA ALA A 545 21.22 16.45 -14.12
C ALA A 545 22.72 16.83 -14.12
N LYS A 546 23.50 16.24 -13.21
CA LYS A 546 24.97 16.38 -13.15
C LYS A 546 25.70 15.62 -14.27
N GLY A 547 25.02 14.74 -14.99
CA GLY A 547 25.57 13.90 -16.06
C GLY A 547 26.17 12.56 -15.59
N ASP A 548 26.04 12.20 -14.32
CA ASP A 548 26.40 10.86 -13.83
C ASP A 548 25.27 9.87 -14.08
N LEU A 549 25.16 9.42 -15.33
CA LEU A 549 24.13 8.48 -15.77
C LEU A 549 24.21 7.13 -15.03
N GLN A 550 25.43 6.67 -14.68
CA GLN A 550 25.60 5.39 -13.98
C GLN A 550 25.15 5.48 -12.52
N GLY A 551 25.47 6.57 -11.84
CA GLY A 551 24.94 6.87 -10.52
C GLY A 551 23.42 6.97 -10.55
N ALA A 552 22.88 7.76 -11.48
CA ALA A 552 21.43 7.95 -11.64
C ALA A 552 20.67 6.63 -11.81
N ALA A 553 21.15 5.74 -12.70
CA ALA A 553 20.53 4.43 -12.91
C ALA A 553 20.45 3.63 -11.61
N ARG A 554 21.55 3.55 -10.84
CA ARG A 554 21.60 2.79 -9.58
C ARG A 554 20.65 3.34 -8.52
N GLU A 555 20.59 4.66 -8.37
CA GLU A 555 19.74 5.29 -7.35
C GLU A 555 18.25 5.18 -7.74
N HIS A 556 17.91 5.30 -9.03
CA HIS A 556 16.54 5.06 -9.50
C HIS A 556 16.13 3.57 -9.40
N GLU A 557 17.03 2.62 -9.66
CA GLU A 557 16.79 1.19 -9.43
C GLU A 557 16.56 0.89 -7.95
N THR A 558 17.34 1.51 -7.06
CA THR A 558 17.17 1.39 -5.61
C THR A 558 15.82 1.97 -5.16
N SER A 559 15.46 3.15 -5.69
CA SER A 559 14.14 3.78 -5.48
C SER A 559 13.00 2.85 -5.92
N LEU A 560 13.11 2.26 -7.11
CA LEU A 560 12.14 1.32 -7.66
C LEU A 560 12.01 0.09 -6.74
N GLU A 561 13.11 -0.54 -6.34
CA GLU A 561 13.08 -1.73 -5.48
C GLU A 561 12.37 -1.46 -4.15
N ILE A 562 12.70 -0.34 -3.49
CA ILE A 562 12.10 0.07 -2.22
C ILE A 562 10.60 0.32 -2.41
N LEU A 563 10.23 1.17 -3.37
CA LEU A 563 8.85 1.58 -3.58
C LEU A 563 7.97 0.43 -4.07
N GLN A 564 8.47 -0.44 -4.95
CA GLN A 564 7.73 -1.63 -5.40
C GLN A 564 7.42 -2.56 -4.22
N THR A 565 8.38 -2.71 -3.31
CA THR A 565 8.21 -3.55 -2.13
C THR A 565 7.16 -3.00 -1.16
N ILE A 566 7.00 -1.67 -1.08
CA ILE A 566 6.12 -1.01 -0.11
C ILE A 566 4.71 -0.75 -0.68
N LEU A 567 4.64 -0.26 -1.92
CA LEU A 567 3.41 0.25 -2.54
C LEU A 567 2.74 -0.79 -3.46
N GLY A 568 3.46 -1.85 -3.83
CA GLY A 568 3.01 -2.83 -4.83
C GLY A 568 3.34 -2.39 -6.26
N GLU A 569 3.30 -3.34 -7.20
CA GLU A 569 3.77 -3.13 -8.58
C GLU A 569 2.89 -2.18 -9.40
N GLU A 570 1.61 -2.05 -9.05
CA GLU A 570 0.62 -1.24 -9.79
C GLU A 570 0.51 0.21 -9.28
N HIS A 571 1.31 0.59 -8.27
CA HIS A 571 1.20 1.94 -7.71
C HIS A 571 1.72 3.01 -8.69
N PRO A 572 1.07 4.18 -8.83
CA PRO A 572 1.46 5.22 -9.80
C PRO A 572 2.92 5.68 -9.68
N MET A 573 3.47 5.72 -8.46
CA MET A 573 4.88 6.06 -8.23
C MET A 573 5.85 5.07 -8.88
N ILE A 574 5.46 3.79 -9.05
CA ILE A 574 6.28 2.79 -9.75
C ILE A 574 6.39 3.13 -11.23
N ALA A 575 5.32 3.68 -11.82
CA ALA A 575 5.34 4.13 -13.20
C ALA A 575 6.33 5.29 -13.42
N ASP A 576 6.43 6.23 -12.46
CA ASP A 576 7.43 7.31 -12.51
C ASP A 576 8.85 6.74 -12.41
N CYS A 577 9.12 5.83 -11.47
CA CYS A 577 10.43 5.16 -11.37
C CYS A 577 10.82 4.49 -12.69
N TYR A 578 9.91 3.72 -13.32
CA TYR A 578 10.16 3.13 -14.63
C TYR A 578 10.44 4.19 -15.70
N GLY A 579 9.69 5.29 -15.72
CA GLY A 579 9.91 6.40 -16.64
C GLY A 579 11.28 7.06 -16.47
N ARG A 580 11.73 7.27 -15.23
CA ARG A 580 13.06 7.85 -14.90
C ARG A 580 14.19 6.92 -15.31
N ILE A 581 14.09 5.62 -15.02
CA ILE A 581 15.09 4.63 -15.46
C ILE A 581 15.13 4.57 -17.00
N GLY A 582 13.97 4.57 -17.66
CA GLY A 582 13.90 4.59 -19.12
C GLY A 582 14.58 5.81 -19.74
N GLU A 583 14.52 6.97 -19.08
CA GLU A 583 15.18 8.21 -19.49
C GLU A 583 16.71 8.12 -19.35
N VAL A 584 17.19 7.61 -18.21
CA VAL A 584 18.63 7.36 -18.03
C VAL A 584 19.17 6.37 -19.06
N LEU A 585 18.45 5.27 -19.31
CA LEU A 585 18.85 4.24 -20.29
C LEU A 585 18.86 4.78 -21.72
N HIS A 586 17.89 5.63 -22.09
CA HIS A 586 17.87 6.30 -23.38
C HIS A 586 19.14 7.13 -23.60
N ASP A 587 19.56 7.90 -22.61
CA ASP A 587 20.75 8.74 -22.70
C ASP A 587 22.06 7.94 -22.66
N MET A 588 22.03 6.78 -22.02
CA MET A 588 23.08 5.75 -22.13
C MET A 588 23.10 5.03 -23.49
N LYS A 589 22.10 5.29 -24.35
CA LYS A 589 21.88 4.61 -25.65
C LYS A 589 21.52 3.12 -25.53
N ASP A 590 21.04 2.69 -24.36
CA ASP A 590 20.39 1.39 -24.19
C ASP A 590 18.90 1.52 -24.55
N TYR A 591 18.64 1.55 -25.85
CA TYR A 591 17.30 1.75 -26.40
C TYR A 591 16.34 0.61 -26.07
N ASP A 592 16.81 -0.64 -26.05
CA ASP A 592 15.97 -1.80 -25.72
C ASP A 592 15.60 -1.79 -24.22
N GLY A 593 16.56 -1.46 -23.36
CA GLY A 593 16.32 -1.25 -21.93
C GLY A 593 15.32 -0.13 -21.69
N ALA A 594 15.50 1.03 -22.34
CA ALA A 594 14.60 2.18 -22.23
C ALA A 594 13.17 1.84 -22.66
N LEU A 595 13.01 1.17 -23.82
CA LEU A 595 11.72 0.77 -24.35
C LEU A 595 10.95 -0.14 -23.38
N ASN A 596 11.64 -1.14 -22.81
CA ASN A 596 11.05 -2.04 -21.82
C ASN A 596 10.53 -1.27 -20.58
N HIS A 597 11.32 -0.33 -20.06
CA HIS A 597 10.93 0.47 -18.90
C HIS A 597 9.76 1.41 -19.21
N TYR A 598 9.74 2.07 -20.37
CA TYR A 598 8.59 2.89 -20.77
C TYR A 598 7.32 2.06 -20.98
N GLN A 599 7.41 0.85 -21.52
CA GLN A 599 6.26 -0.05 -21.65
C GLN A 599 5.71 -0.48 -20.29
N LYS A 600 6.57 -0.77 -19.30
CA LYS A 600 6.14 -1.04 -17.92
C LYS A 600 5.48 0.17 -17.28
N SER A 601 6.00 1.37 -17.53
CA SER A 601 5.39 2.62 -17.08
C SER A 601 3.98 2.80 -17.67
N LEU A 602 3.79 2.59 -18.98
CA LEU A 602 2.47 2.65 -19.63
C LEU A 602 1.48 1.61 -19.07
N ALA A 603 1.93 0.39 -18.81
CA ALA A 603 1.08 -0.67 -18.26
C ALA A 603 0.43 -0.29 -16.92
N ILE A 604 1.08 0.60 -16.16
CA ILE A 604 0.57 1.15 -14.89
C ILE A 604 -0.20 2.46 -15.10
N GLN A 605 0.27 3.33 -16.00
CA GLN A 605 -0.36 4.63 -16.26
C GLN A 605 -1.75 4.49 -16.91
N GLU A 606 -1.92 3.58 -17.89
CA GLU A 606 -3.17 3.47 -18.64
C GLU A 606 -4.38 3.11 -17.76
N PRO A 607 -4.31 2.12 -16.85
CA PRO A 607 -5.42 1.80 -15.95
C PRO A 607 -5.68 2.89 -14.89
N PHE A 608 -4.63 3.56 -14.42
CA PHE A 608 -4.73 4.50 -13.29
C PHE A 608 -5.11 5.93 -13.71
N LEU A 609 -4.37 6.50 -14.67
CA LEU A 609 -4.59 7.88 -15.15
C LEU A 609 -5.61 7.93 -16.30
N GLY A 610 -5.81 6.81 -16.98
CA GLY A 610 -6.55 6.74 -18.24
C GLY A 610 -5.63 6.91 -19.47
N LYS A 611 -6.07 6.32 -20.58
CA LYS A 611 -5.32 6.33 -21.85
C LYS A 611 -5.16 7.72 -22.46
N GLU A 612 -6.03 8.65 -22.08
CA GLU A 612 -6.05 10.03 -22.59
C GLU A 612 -5.37 11.04 -21.64
N HIS A 613 -4.66 10.56 -20.61
CA HIS A 613 -3.94 11.44 -19.70
C HIS A 613 -2.65 12.01 -20.33
N ILE A 614 -2.32 13.26 -19.98
CA ILE A 614 -1.16 13.96 -20.53
C ILE A 614 0.17 13.25 -20.24
N THR A 615 0.31 12.66 -19.06
CA THR A 615 1.48 11.85 -18.67
C THR A 615 1.64 10.61 -19.56
N THR A 616 0.54 9.92 -19.87
CA THR A 616 0.53 8.76 -20.79
C THR A 616 1.00 9.20 -22.19
N ALA A 617 0.55 10.37 -22.65
CA ALA A 617 1.00 10.93 -23.92
C ALA A 617 2.51 11.23 -23.94
N SER A 618 3.06 11.75 -22.85
CA SER A 618 4.50 11.98 -22.71
C SER A 618 5.30 10.68 -22.83
N THR A 619 4.83 9.58 -22.24
CA THR A 619 5.47 8.27 -22.37
C THR A 619 5.44 7.74 -23.80
N TYR A 620 4.33 7.91 -24.54
CA TYR A 620 4.29 7.58 -25.98
C TYR A 620 5.28 8.42 -26.80
N THR A 621 5.44 9.72 -26.49
CA THR A 621 6.49 10.53 -27.13
C THR A 621 7.88 9.96 -26.82
N LYS A 622 8.16 9.57 -25.58
CA LYS A 622 9.44 8.97 -25.19
C LYS A 622 9.70 7.66 -25.95
N ILE A 623 8.70 6.79 -26.10
CA ILE A 623 8.81 5.56 -26.92
C ILE A 623 9.06 5.89 -28.40
N GLY A 624 8.35 6.86 -28.96
CA GLY A 624 8.57 7.30 -30.34
C GLY A 624 10.00 7.79 -30.59
N LEU A 625 10.62 8.46 -29.60
CA LEU A 625 12.03 8.84 -29.66
C LEU A 625 12.96 7.63 -29.73
N ILE A 626 12.67 6.57 -28.99
CA ILE A 626 13.44 5.32 -29.06
C ILE A 626 13.35 4.71 -30.46
N TYR A 627 12.14 4.59 -31.01
CA TYR A 627 11.95 4.02 -32.34
C TYR A 627 12.62 4.85 -33.44
N SER A 628 12.54 6.18 -33.35
CA SER A 628 13.24 7.10 -34.25
C SER A 628 14.76 6.88 -34.18
N ALA A 629 15.34 6.79 -32.98
CA ALA A 629 16.77 6.54 -32.80
C ALA A 629 17.22 5.16 -33.32
N GLN A 630 16.33 4.17 -33.33
CA GLN A 630 16.56 2.84 -33.90
C GLN A 630 16.30 2.76 -35.41
N GLY A 631 15.85 3.84 -36.07
CA GLY A 631 15.48 3.86 -37.49
C GLY A 631 14.15 3.17 -37.81
N GLN A 632 13.31 2.93 -36.80
CA GLN A 632 11.98 2.32 -36.94
C GLN A 632 10.92 3.41 -37.16
N HIS A 633 11.04 4.13 -38.27
CA HIS A 633 10.28 5.36 -38.56
C HIS A 633 8.76 5.18 -38.53
N ASP A 634 8.22 4.07 -39.06
CA ASP A 634 6.78 3.79 -39.05
C ASP A 634 6.22 3.64 -37.62
N LEU A 635 6.97 2.98 -36.75
CA LEU A 635 6.59 2.81 -35.34
C LEU A 635 6.72 4.14 -34.58
N ALA A 636 7.75 4.93 -34.85
CA ALA A 636 7.89 6.28 -34.30
C ALA A 636 6.70 7.17 -34.68
N LEU A 637 6.29 7.17 -35.96
CA LEU A 637 5.11 7.89 -36.44
C LEU A 637 3.82 7.45 -35.73
N GLN A 638 3.64 6.15 -35.51
CA GLN A 638 2.48 5.63 -34.80
C GLN A 638 2.40 6.18 -33.38
N GLU A 639 3.50 6.13 -32.62
CA GLU A 639 3.53 6.57 -31.23
C GLU A 639 3.44 8.10 -31.09
N TYR A 640 4.10 8.85 -31.98
CA TYR A 640 3.96 10.31 -32.02
C TYR A 640 2.54 10.76 -32.35
N ARG A 641 1.85 10.10 -33.30
CA ARG A 641 0.45 10.44 -33.63
C ARG A 641 -0.50 10.12 -32.49
N LYS A 642 -0.31 9.00 -31.78
CA LYS A 642 -1.07 8.68 -30.56
C LYS A 642 -0.87 9.76 -29.51
N SER A 643 0.38 10.13 -29.23
CA SER A 643 0.72 11.18 -28.26
C SER A 643 0.07 12.51 -28.66
N LEU A 644 0.20 12.93 -29.92
CA LEU A 644 -0.36 14.20 -30.41
C LEU A 644 -1.88 14.25 -30.24
N ALA A 645 -2.59 13.17 -30.60
CA ALA A 645 -4.04 13.11 -30.47
C ALA A 645 -4.50 13.30 -29.02
N ILE A 646 -3.81 12.68 -28.05
CA ILE A 646 -4.10 12.84 -26.62
C ILE A 646 -3.81 14.28 -26.18
N ARG A 647 -2.65 14.83 -26.54
CA ARG A 647 -2.25 16.19 -26.15
C ARG A 647 -3.18 17.27 -26.70
N GLU A 648 -3.64 17.13 -27.95
CA GLU A 648 -4.58 18.08 -28.55
C GLU A 648 -5.89 18.19 -27.77
N VAL A 649 -6.37 17.08 -27.19
CA VAL A 649 -7.56 17.06 -26.33
C VAL A 649 -7.25 17.63 -24.95
N ALA A 650 -6.13 17.22 -24.34
CA ALA A 650 -5.80 17.56 -22.95
C ALA A 650 -5.37 19.02 -22.76
N VAL A 651 -4.53 19.57 -23.64
CA VAL A 651 -3.93 20.91 -23.50
C VAL A 651 -4.27 21.86 -24.64
N GLY A 652 -5.04 21.39 -25.63
CA GLY A 652 -5.40 22.16 -26.82
C GLY A 652 -4.35 22.09 -27.94
N LYS A 653 -4.78 22.38 -29.17
CA LYS A 653 -3.96 22.21 -30.38
C LYS A 653 -2.76 23.16 -30.45
N GLU A 654 -2.92 24.38 -29.97
CA GLU A 654 -1.92 25.46 -30.05
C GLU A 654 -0.87 25.39 -28.93
N HIS A 655 -0.83 24.32 -28.13
CA HIS A 655 0.18 24.18 -27.09
C HIS A 655 1.58 24.03 -27.72
N PRO A 656 2.62 24.78 -27.28
CA PRO A 656 3.95 24.77 -27.90
C PRO A 656 4.58 23.37 -28.06
N ASP A 657 4.40 22.50 -27.08
CA ASP A 657 4.88 21.11 -27.16
C ASP A 657 4.28 20.31 -28.32
N ASN A 658 3.04 20.60 -28.73
CA ASN A 658 2.44 19.97 -29.90
C ASN A 658 3.17 20.42 -31.17
N GLY A 659 3.61 21.68 -31.25
CA GLY A 659 4.48 22.17 -32.31
C GLY A 659 5.81 21.42 -32.38
N THR A 660 6.43 21.13 -31.22
CA THR A 660 7.64 20.31 -31.16
C THR A 660 7.38 18.88 -31.63
N LEU A 661 6.26 18.26 -31.22
CA LEU A 661 5.88 16.92 -31.64
C LEU A 661 5.56 16.83 -33.13
N LEU A 662 4.88 17.84 -33.70
CA LEU A 662 4.62 17.97 -35.13
C LEU A 662 5.91 18.08 -35.94
N ASN A 663 6.91 18.82 -35.43
CA ASN A 663 8.24 18.83 -36.04
C ASN A 663 8.91 17.45 -36.03
N ARG A 664 8.74 16.66 -34.95
CA ARG A 664 9.23 15.27 -34.90
C ARG A 664 8.51 14.39 -35.93
N ILE A 665 7.18 14.46 -36.02
CA ILE A 665 6.40 13.74 -37.05
C ILE A 665 6.87 14.13 -38.46
N GLY A 666 7.08 15.41 -38.74
CA GLY A 666 7.58 15.86 -40.03
C GLY A 666 8.99 15.31 -40.36
N ASN A 667 9.86 15.16 -39.36
CA ASN A 667 11.16 14.52 -39.56
C ASN A 667 11.01 13.03 -39.91
N GLU A 668 10.19 12.28 -39.19
CA GLU A 668 9.96 10.86 -39.50
C GLU A 668 9.30 10.66 -40.87
N LEU A 669 8.35 11.54 -41.25
CA LEU A 669 7.73 11.51 -42.59
C LEU A 669 8.76 11.70 -43.70
N LYS A 670 9.75 12.58 -43.50
CA LYS A 670 10.86 12.75 -44.43
C LYS A 670 11.69 11.46 -44.57
N GLU A 671 11.97 10.77 -43.47
CA GLU A 671 12.76 9.52 -43.49
C GLU A 671 12.03 8.36 -44.19
N VAL A 672 10.70 8.37 -44.25
CA VAL A 672 9.89 7.41 -45.04
C VAL A 672 9.54 7.91 -46.44
N ASP A 673 10.26 8.93 -46.94
CA ASP A 673 10.08 9.55 -48.27
C ASP A 673 8.70 10.23 -48.50
N ASP A 674 7.92 10.50 -47.45
CA ASP A 674 6.70 11.31 -47.52
C ASP A 674 7.01 12.81 -47.33
N LEU A 675 7.65 13.40 -48.34
CA LEU A 675 8.03 14.81 -48.34
C LEU A 675 6.83 15.76 -48.29
N GLU A 676 5.71 15.41 -48.93
CA GLU A 676 4.50 16.23 -48.91
C GLU A 676 3.89 16.28 -47.50
N GLY A 677 3.76 15.12 -46.84
CA GLY A 677 3.32 15.02 -45.46
C GLY A 677 4.25 15.75 -44.50
N ALA A 678 5.58 15.58 -44.66
CA ALA A 678 6.58 16.27 -43.85
C ALA A 678 6.43 17.79 -43.90
N ILE A 679 6.26 18.34 -45.11
CA ILE A 679 6.02 19.78 -45.31
C ILE A 679 4.76 20.24 -44.59
N VAL A 680 3.66 19.47 -44.65
CA VAL A 680 2.40 19.81 -43.98
C VAL A 680 2.60 19.89 -42.46
N GLU A 681 3.21 18.87 -41.85
CA GLU A 681 3.39 18.84 -40.39
C GLU A 681 4.37 19.92 -39.90
N TRP A 682 5.43 20.22 -40.65
CA TRP A 682 6.32 21.34 -40.32
C TRP A 682 5.64 22.71 -40.42
N HIS A 683 4.72 22.93 -41.37
CA HIS A 683 3.96 24.18 -41.40
C HIS A 683 3.03 24.30 -40.19
N LYS A 684 2.39 23.20 -39.76
CA LYS A 684 1.61 23.19 -38.52
C LYS A 684 2.48 23.46 -37.29
N ALA A 685 3.70 22.91 -37.26
CA ALA A 685 4.66 23.22 -36.21
C ALA A 685 5.00 24.72 -36.18
N LEU A 686 5.27 25.34 -37.33
CA LEU A 686 5.57 26.77 -37.45
C LEU A 686 4.37 27.69 -37.16
N SER A 687 3.12 27.21 -37.28
CA SER A 687 1.96 28.02 -36.89
C SER A 687 1.77 28.09 -35.38
N ILE A 688 2.28 27.09 -34.66
CA ILE A 688 2.19 26.98 -33.20
C ILE A 688 3.42 27.58 -32.50
N LEU A 689 4.61 27.28 -33.02
CA LEU A 689 5.87 27.74 -32.44
C LEU A 689 6.13 29.19 -32.81
N ASP A 690 6.51 30.02 -31.83
CA ASP A 690 6.93 31.39 -32.09
C ASP A 690 8.35 31.48 -32.68
N ALA A 691 8.71 32.67 -33.18
CA ALA A 691 10.01 32.92 -33.78
C ALA A 691 11.20 32.87 -32.79
N ASN A 692 10.93 32.87 -31.48
CA ASN A 692 11.96 32.74 -30.45
C ASN A 692 12.20 31.26 -30.07
N HIS A 693 11.35 30.34 -30.54
CA HIS A 693 11.50 28.92 -30.25
C HIS A 693 12.79 28.36 -30.88
N PRO A 694 13.60 27.55 -30.16
CA PRO A 694 14.92 27.08 -30.64
C PRO A 694 14.90 26.34 -31.98
N PHE A 695 13.78 25.73 -32.33
CA PHE A 695 13.63 24.98 -33.58
C PHE A 695 13.00 25.76 -34.73
N PHE A 696 12.53 27.00 -34.52
CA PHE A 696 11.73 27.71 -35.52
C PHE A 696 12.48 27.91 -36.85
N ASP A 697 13.68 28.51 -36.80
CA ASP A 697 14.50 28.75 -37.99
C ASP A 697 14.92 27.45 -38.68
N MET A 698 15.26 26.42 -37.88
CA MET A 698 15.60 25.10 -38.40
C MET A 698 14.42 24.47 -39.15
N ILE A 699 13.19 24.59 -38.65
CA ILE A 699 11.99 24.06 -39.33
C ILE A 699 11.73 24.83 -40.63
N GLN A 700 11.93 26.15 -40.66
CA GLN A 700 11.81 26.93 -41.90
C GLN A 700 12.79 26.47 -42.97
N GLU A 701 14.04 26.19 -42.59
CA GLU A 701 15.06 25.66 -43.49
C GLU A 701 14.65 24.28 -44.03
N LYS A 702 14.20 23.36 -43.16
CA LYS A 702 13.69 22.03 -43.56
C LYS A 702 12.56 22.14 -44.58
N VAL A 703 11.60 23.04 -44.36
CA VAL A 703 10.48 23.26 -45.29
C VAL A 703 10.97 23.76 -46.65
N LYS A 704 11.93 24.68 -46.66
CA LYS A 704 12.50 25.23 -47.90
C LYS A 704 13.22 24.15 -48.70
N ASP A 705 14.05 23.36 -48.03
CA ASP A 705 14.83 22.29 -48.65
C ASP A 705 13.93 21.19 -49.21
N ALA A 706 12.93 20.75 -48.44
CA ALA A 706 11.98 19.74 -48.90
C ALA A 706 11.15 20.22 -50.10
N LYS A 707 10.74 21.50 -50.13
CA LYS A 707 10.07 22.08 -51.31
C LYS A 707 10.97 22.09 -52.54
N GLN A 708 12.26 22.40 -52.38
CA GLN A 708 13.21 22.35 -53.49
C GLN A 708 13.42 20.92 -53.99
N GLN A 709 13.49 19.95 -53.08
CA GLN A 709 13.61 18.53 -53.41
C GLN A 709 12.39 18.03 -54.18
N LEU A 710 11.17 18.39 -53.76
CA LEU A 710 9.93 18.02 -54.44
C LEU A 710 9.81 18.64 -55.84
N LEU A 711 10.35 19.84 -56.04
CA LEU A 711 10.39 20.50 -57.36
C LEU A 711 11.44 19.89 -58.30
N ALA A 712 12.43 19.18 -57.75
CA ALA A 712 13.52 18.57 -58.49
C ALA A 712 13.28 17.09 -58.86
N SER A 713 12.38 16.41 -58.14
CA SER A 713 11.83 15.08 -58.44
C SER A 713 10.70 15.16 -59.46
#